data_AF-A0A7J6WQW2-F1
#
_entry.id   AF-A0A7J6WQW2-F1
#
_cell.length_a   1.000
_cell.length_b   1.000
_cell.length_c   1.000
_cell.angle_alpha   90.00
_cell.angle_beta   90.00
_cell.angle_gamma   90.00
#
_symmetry.space_group_name_H-M   'P 1'
#
loop_
_entity.id
_entity.type
_entity.pdbx_description
1 polymer ?
#
loop_
_entity_poly.entity_id
_entity_poly.type
_entity_poly.pdbx_seq_one_letter_code
_entity_poly.pdbx_strand_id
1 'polypeptide(L)'
;MAEAVVSFVAERLAGLLIEEVTFLKGVQAEFQRLRKELVSIQGFLETVDSIHNQDPGFRIWVADVRDIAYDVDDIIDSFFLQEEGINNFFKRCAHKLGNIFKLHKSGKDLKEIFSKLDDISQRRKKYDTTNVHERTTSSNTNEILLRRSYPHQRDDDIIGLEVQKTSLVAELLKEDERLRVVSIYGMGGLGKTTLAKEVYNHRNVKSHFDCYAWTSISQQMNTRAVLQEILRKVSNTSSLEPGSMQEPELVEKIYAILEGKRYLVVLDDIWSTKDWDVLKHAFPNSKGSKIMFTTRNKEVAEHADLWSCHYEPRSLANEEAWELLCKKAFPPNVMDLSCFLSSDMEKCGRDMVKKCGGLPLAIVVLGGLLASKRSLNEWETVQEKFGIVGMGSGKDDVVLSILSLSYIELPYQLKPLFLYLGLFQEDSNIPVKKLVRMWMAESLIKNQEGETLEEVGRRYLDELIHRSMVQMVEKSLGGGRAKTCRLHDKMRDLCIDIGKKENFFELVSHQNSDSASSSSSPCSKLRRCTIYIEEKNNQFVFPKQLTPCLRTAFFISNDPFHNCSNIIYKDFKLLKVLKFQRGLELGEKVCGILKKLSNLRYLEISGEANLVCSQLHQLRHLYTYENEPIKLSKINKMTKLQTLWIARAGSWMMGWISFGHCWFMLML
;
A
#
# COMPACT_ATOMS: atom_id res chain seq x y z
N MET A 1 16.10 -5.84 0.60
CA MET A 1 15.18 -6.39 -0.42
C MET A 1 15.77 -7.55 -1.21
N ALA A 2 17.01 -7.45 -1.69
CA ALA A 2 17.64 -8.49 -2.51
C ALA A 2 17.59 -9.90 -1.90
N GLU A 3 17.91 -10.03 -0.60
CA GLU A 3 17.85 -11.29 0.15
C GLU A 3 16.49 -11.97 0.03
N ALA A 4 15.40 -11.20 0.16
CA ALA A 4 14.04 -11.73 0.06
C ALA A 4 13.72 -12.25 -1.33
N VAL A 5 14.14 -11.53 -2.38
CA VAL A 5 13.95 -11.94 -3.77
C VAL A 5 14.78 -13.20 -4.07
N VAL A 6 16.05 -13.21 -3.68
CA VAL A 6 16.96 -14.35 -3.88
C VAL A 6 16.43 -15.59 -3.16
N SER A 7 16.06 -15.45 -1.89
CA SER A 7 15.54 -16.55 -1.08
C SER A 7 14.25 -17.12 -1.67
N PHE A 8 13.33 -16.25 -2.11
CA PHE A 8 12.09 -16.66 -2.74
C PHE A 8 12.34 -17.46 -4.04
N VAL A 9 13.23 -16.96 -4.91
CA VAL A 9 13.54 -17.61 -6.18
C VAL A 9 14.26 -18.95 -5.95
N ALA A 10 15.16 -19.02 -4.96
CA ALA A 10 15.83 -20.27 -4.58
C ALA A 10 14.84 -21.35 -4.10
N GLU A 11 13.83 -20.98 -3.32
CA GLU A 11 12.77 -21.88 -2.88
C GLU A 11 11.88 -22.35 -4.04
N ARG A 12 11.50 -21.46 -4.96
CA ARG A 12 10.77 -21.84 -6.17
C ARG A 12 11.54 -22.85 -7.01
N LEU A 13 12.85 -22.64 -7.18
CA LEU A 13 13.73 -23.58 -7.87
C LEU A 13 13.80 -24.93 -7.14
N ALA A 14 13.80 -24.91 -5.80
CA ALA A 14 13.78 -26.14 -5.00
C ALA A 14 12.50 -26.95 -5.24
N GLY A 15 11.33 -26.30 -5.20
CA GLY A 15 10.04 -26.94 -5.50
C GLY A 15 9.99 -27.54 -6.90
N LEU A 16 10.43 -26.77 -7.91
CA LEU A 16 10.56 -27.22 -9.31
C LEU A 16 11.41 -28.49 -9.45
N LEU A 17 12.55 -28.53 -8.77
CA LEU A 17 13.48 -29.67 -8.82
C LEU A 17 12.94 -30.92 -8.11
N ILE A 18 11.95 -30.78 -7.23
CA ILE A 18 11.33 -31.88 -6.48
C ILE A 18 10.08 -32.39 -7.21
N GLU A 19 9.17 -31.49 -7.57
CA GLU A 19 7.83 -31.83 -8.05
C GLU A 19 7.76 -32.06 -9.57
N GLU A 20 8.69 -31.50 -10.35
CA GLU A 20 8.59 -31.42 -11.82
C GLU A 20 9.85 -31.92 -12.55
N VAL A 21 10.46 -33.01 -12.06
CA VAL A 21 11.69 -33.59 -12.63
C VAL A 21 11.54 -33.98 -14.12
N THR A 22 10.34 -34.36 -14.54
CA THR A 22 10.03 -34.67 -15.95
C THR A 22 10.06 -33.42 -16.85
N PHE A 23 9.70 -32.26 -16.31
CA PHE A 23 9.62 -30.97 -17.00
C PHE A 23 10.99 -30.36 -17.28
N LEU A 24 11.97 -30.59 -16.39
CA LEU A 24 13.33 -30.05 -16.49
C LEU A 24 14.28 -30.90 -17.35
N LYS A 25 13.78 -31.91 -18.08
CA LYS A 25 14.61 -32.86 -18.83
C LYS A 25 15.44 -32.12 -19.90
N GLY A 26 16.76 -32.06 -19.69
CA GLY A 26 17.72 -31.39 -20.57
C GLY A 26 18.22 -30.03 -20.08
N VAL A 27 17.64 -29.45 -19.03
CA VAL A 27 18.10 -28.21 -18.36
C VAL A 27 18.23 -28.35 -16.82
N GLN A 28 17.96 -29.54 -16.28
CA GLN A 28 17.94 -29.79 -14.83
C GLN A 28 19.26 -29.46 -14.14
N ALA A 29 20.40 -29.75 -14.78
CA ALA A 29 21.72 -29.47 -14.24
C ALA A 29 21.96 -27.96 -14.09
N GLU A 30 21.52 -27.18 -15.08
CA GLU A 30 21.59 -25.72 -15.08
C GLU A 30 20.72 -25.12 -13.97
N PHE A 31 19.47 -25.59 -13.82
CA PHE A 31 18.58 -25.15 -12.74
C PHE A 31 19.12 -25.51 -11.36
N GLN A 32 19.72 -26.70 -11.20
CA GLN A 32 20.34 -27.13 -9.95
C GLN A 32 21.59 -26.29 -9.61
N ARG A 33 22.41 -25.96 -10.61
CA ARG A 33 23.56 -25.06 -10.44
C ARG A 33 23.10 -23.67 -10.02
N LEU A 34 22.09 -23.12 -10.69
CA LEU A 34 21.54 -21.80 -10.39
C LEU A 34 20.99 -21.71 -8.97
N ARG A 35 20.28 -22.75 -8.50
CA ARG A 35 19.82 -22.83 -7.11
C ARG A 35 20.99 -22.78 -6.13
N LYS A 36 22.06 -23.53 -6.36
CA LYS A 36 23.25 -23.54 -5.48
C LYS A 36 23.89 -22.15 -5.39
N GLU A 37 24.03 -21.46 -6.52
CA GLU A 37 24.57 -20.09 -6.56
C GLU A 37 23.69 -19.11 -5.79
N LEU A 38 22.36 -19.13 -6.00
CA LEU A 38 21.43 -18.25 -5.28
C LEU A 38 21.43 -18.50 -3.77
N VAL A 39 21.52 -19.77 -3.32
CA VAL A 39 21.65 -20.10 -1.90
C VAL A 39 22.98 -19.59 -1.33
N SER A 40 24.09 -19.69 -2.08
CA SER A 40 25.37 -19.13 -1.66
C SER A 40 25.32 -17.61 -1.53
N ILE A 41 24.65 -16.93 -2.47
CA ILE A 41 24.45 -15.48 -2.44
C ILE A 41 23.54 -15.08 -1.28
N GLN A 42 22.50 -15.85 -0.99
CA GLN A 42 21.62 -15.63 0.15
C GLN A 42 22.40 -15.68 1.47
N GLY A 43 23.18 -16.74 1.71
CA GLY A 43 23.99 -16.85 2.94
C GLY A 43 24.99 -15.70 3.08
N PHE A 44 25.48 -15.18 1.95
CA PHE A 44 26.32 -13.98 1.98
C PHE A 44 25.52 -12.73 2.38
N LEU A 45 24.35 -12.49 1.77
CA LEU A 45 23.46 -11.36 2.09
C LEU A 45 23.01 -11.36 3.57
N GLU A 46 22.85 -12.54 4.17
CA GLU A 46 22.52 -12.72 5.60
C GLU A 46 23.65 -12.29 6.54
N THR A 47 24.92 -12.40 6.11
CA THR A 47 26.09 -12.11 6.96
C THR A 47 26.53 -10.64 6.89
N VAL A 48 25.87 -9.81 6.09
CA VAL A 48 26.32 -8.43 5.88
C VAL A 48 25.73 -7.47 6.92
N ASP A 49 26.59 -6.92 7.77
CA ASP A 49 26.23 -5.90 8.75
C ASP A 49 25.81 -4.56 8.12
N SER A 50 24.97 -3.82 8.87
CA SER A 50 24.47 -2.48 8.51
C SER A 50 25.53 -1.43 8.14
N ILE A 51 26.80 -1.69 8.46
CA ILE A 51 27.97 -0.86 8.14
C ILE A 51 28.32 -0.93 6.64
N HIS A 52 28.24 -2.10 6.01
CA HIS A 52 28.51 -2.27 4.56
C HIS A 52 27.42 -1.67 3.67
N ASN A 53 26.22 -1.43 4.21
CA ASN A 53 25.16 -0.72 3.49
C ASN A 53 25.49 0.74 3.19
N GLN A 54 26.59 1.30 3.70
CA GLN A 54 27.04 2.65 3.35
C GLN A 54 28.01 2.69 2.15
N ASP A 55 28.54 1.54 1.71
CA ASP A 55 29.39 1.47 0.52
C ASP A 55 28.56 1.55 -0.78
N PRO A 56 28.77 2.56 -1.63
CA PRO A 56 28.10 2.66 -2.93
C PRO A 56 28.35 1.44 -3.84
N GLY A 57 29.56 0.85 -3.80
CA GLY A 57 29.90 -0.31 -4.62
C GLY A 57 29.09 -1.54 -4.23
N PHE A 58 28.99 -1.81 -2.93
CA PHE A 58 28.14 -2.85 -2.37
C PHE A 58 26.66 -2.67 -2.73
N ARG A 59 26.12 -1.44 -2.66
CA ARG A 59 24.71 -1.16 -3.04
C ARG A 59 24.42 -1.52 -4.51
N ILE A 60 25.34 -1.18 -5.41
CA ILE A 60 25.21 -1.53 -6.83
C ILE A 60 25.24 -3.06 -7.00
N TRP A 61 26.16 -3.74 -6.31
CA TRP A 61 26.23 -5.20 -6.33
C TRP A 61 24.94 -5.87 -5.83
N VAL A 62 24.38 -5.38 -4.72
CA VAL A 62 23.10 -5.88 -4.17
C VAL A 62 21.94 -5.66 -5.16
N ALA A 63 21.93 -4.52 -5.86
CA ALA A 63 20.93 -4.23 -6.89
C ALA A 63 21.07 -5.18 -8.09
N ASP A 64 22.29 -5.43 -8.56
CA ASP A 64 22.56 -6.37 -9.67
C ASP A 64 22.10 -7.79 -9.32
N VAL A 65 22.40 -8.26 -8.10
CA VAL A 65 21.97 -9.58 -7.59
C VAL A 65 20.44 -9.70 -7.58
N ARG A 66 19.76 -8.66 -7.08
CA ARG A 66 18.28 -8.62 -7.07
C ARG A 66 17.72 -8.72 -8.48
N ASP A 67 18.31 -7.99 -9.42
CA ASP A 67 17.86 -7.95 -10.81
C ASP A 67 18.10 -9.29 -11.55
N ILE A 68 19.20 -10.00 -11.24
CA ILE A 68 19.40 -11.38 -11.70
C ILE A 68 18.36 -12.33 -11.13
N ALA A 69 18.10 -12.29 -9.83
CA ALA A 69 17.10 -13.16 -9.22
C ALA A 69 15.72 -12.97 -9.87
N TYR A 70 15.40 -11.73 -10.19
CA TYR A 70 14.22 -11.36 -10.97
C TYR A 70 14.21 -11.94 -12.39
N ASP A 71 15.33 -11.91 -13.11
CA ASP A 71 15.44 -12.53 -14.43
C ASP A 71 15.23 -14.05 -14.37
N VAL A 72 15.77 -14.70 -13.33
CA VAL A 72 15.51 -16.13 -13.07
C VAL A 72 14.02 -16.39 -12.84
N ASP A 73 13.35 -15.55 -12.05
CA ASP A 73 11.91 -15.67 -11.77
C ASP A 73 11.05 -15.54 -13.03
N ASP A 74 11.45 -14.67 -13.96
CA ASP A 74 10.79 -14.49 -15.26
C ASP A 74 10.99 -15.69 -16.17
N ILE A 75 12.19 -16.27 -16.18
CA ILE A 75 12.47 -17.52 -16.90
C ILE A 75 11.57 -18.62 -16.34
N ILE A 76 11.54 -18.81 -15.02
CA ILE A 76 10.69 -19.82 -14.36
C ILE A 76 9.22 -19.66 -14.80
N ASP A 77 8.65 -18.46 -14.71
CA ASP A 77 7.25 -18.25 -15.09
C ASP A 77 7.01 -18.41 -16.60
N SER A 78 7.98 -18.02 -17.43
CA SER A 78 7.89 -18.23 -18.88
C SER A 78 7.90 -19.71 -19.27
N PHE A 79 8.56 -20.56 -18.48
CA PHE A 79 8.55 -22.01 -18.64
C PHE A 79 7.16 -22.58 -18.32
N PHE A 80 6.57 -22.23 -17.18
CA PHE A 80 5.24 -22.71 -16.78
C PHE A 80 4.13 -22.36 -17.78
N LEU A 81 4.17 -21.14 -18.33
CA LEU A 81 3.15 -20.70 -19.30
C LEU A 81 3.19 -21.47 -20.63
N GLN A 82 4.32 -22.11 -20.94
CA GLN A 82 4.46 -22.85 -22.19
C GLN A 82 3.71 -24.20 -22.16
N GLU A 83 3.52 -24.82 -20.99
CA GLU A 83 2.94 -26.17 -20.87
C GLU A 83 1.39 -26.18 -20.88
N GLU A 84 0.74 -25.11 -20.43
CA GLU A 84 -0.72 -25.10 -20.33
C GLU A 84 -1.43 -24.73 -21.63
N GLY A 85 -0.78 -23.93 -22.49
CA GLY A 85 -1.23 -23.72 -23.88
C GLY A 85 -1.13 -24.99 -24.74
N ILE A 86 -0.46 -26.02 -24.22
CA ILE A 86 -0.09 -27.26 -24.89
C ILE A 86 -1.14 -28.36 -24.67
N ASN A 87 -1.96 -28.29 -23.62
CA ASN A 87 -2.89 -29.37 -23.28
C ASN A 87 -4.04 -29.58 -24.30
N ASN A 88 -4.36 -28.56 -25.11
CA ASN A 88 -5.29 -28.69 -26.26
C ASN A 88 -4.61 -28.96 -27.61
N PHE A 89 -3.28 -28.85 -27.70
CA PHE A 89 -2.53 -28.99 -28.96
C PHE A 89 -1.75 -30.31 -29.04
N PHE A 90 -1.39 -30.90 -27.90
CA PHE A 90 -0.56 -32.11 -27.83
C PHE A 90 -1.27 -33.41 -28.21
N LYS A 91 -2.60 -33.42 -28.34
CA LYS A 91 -3.28 -34.55 -28.96
C LYS A 91 -3.06 -34.67 -30.48
N ARG A 92 -2.42 -33.67 -31.14
CA ARG A 92 -2.23 -33.69 -32.61
C ARG A 92 -0.80 -33.56 -33.14
N CYS A 93 0.18 -33.09 -32.36
CA CYS A 93 1.54 -32.87 -32.87
C CYS A 93 2.61 -33.57 -32.04
N ALA A 94 2.46 -34.88 -31.85
CA ALA A 94 3.57 -35.75 -31.47
C ALA A 94 4.42 -36.03 -32.72
N HIS A 95 5.41 -35.18 -32.98
CA HIS A 95 6.77 -35.55 -33.41
C HIS A 95 7.54 -34.34 -33.96
N LYS A 96 8.69 -34.06 -33.31
CA LYS A 96 9.89 -33.40 -33.87
C LYS A 96 9.72 -31.99 -34.47
N LEU A 97 10.01 -30.96 -33.67
CA LEU A 97 10.81 -29.75 -34.01
C LEU A 97 10.52 -28.57 -33.05
N GLY A 98 9.33 -28.52 -32.43
CA GLY A 98 8.93 -27.41 -31.53
C GLY A 98 9.63 -27.38 -30.16
N ASN A 99 10.07 -28.52 -29.64
CA ASN A 99 10.69 -28.61 -28.31
C ASN A 99 12.18 -28.20 -28.31
N ILE A 100 12.90 -28.41 -29.42
CA ILE A 100 14.35 -28.15 -29.50
C ILE A 100 14.64 -26.64 -29.56
N PHE A 101 13.92 -25.89 -30.38
CA PHE A 101 14.11 -24.43 -30.51
C PHE A 101 13.78 -23.66 -29.22
N LYS A 102 12.88 -24.17 -28.38
CA LYS A 102 12.43 -23.50 -27.15
C LYS A 102 13.30 -23.82 -25.94
N LEU A 103 13.73 -25.07 -25.79
CA LEU A 103 14.84 -25.44 -24.89
C LEU A 103 16.12 -24.66 -25.23
N HIS A 104 16.36 -24.40 -26.52
CA HIS A 104 17.49 -23.58 -26.97
C HIS A 104 17.33 -22.10 -26.58
N LYS A 105 16.11 -21.53 -26.59
CA LYS A 105 15.87 -20.15 -26.13
C LYS A 105 16.11 -20.03 -24.63
N SER A 106 15.46 -20.86 -23.82
CA SER A 106 15.67 -20.82 -22.37
C SER A 106 17.10 -21.22 -21.97
N GLY A 107 17.74 -22.12 -22.71
CA GLY A 107 19.16 -22.44 -22.53
C GLY A 107 20.09 -21.27 -22.89
N LYS A 108 19.73 -20.44 -23.88
CA LYS A 108 20.44 -19.19 -24.18
C LYS A 108 20.23 -18.16 -23.08
N ASP A 109 19.00 -18.00 -22.59
CA ASP A 109 18.68 -17.08 -21.50
C ASP A 109 19.38 -17.50 -20.19
N LEU A 110 19.44 -18.81 -19.89
CA LEU A 110 20.21 -19.36 -18.76
C LEU A 110 21.72 -19.12 -18.90
N LYS A 111 22.29 -19.31 -20.10
CA LYS A 111 23.70 -18.99 -20.37
C LYS A 111 23.99 -17.50 -20.16
N GLU A 112 23.08 -16.62 -20.55
CA GLU A 112 23.18 -15.19 -20.29
C GLU A 112 23.17 -14.88 -18.78
N ILE A 113 22.29 -15.53 -18.00
CA ILE A 113 22.27 -15.39 -16.53
C ILE A 113 23.59 -15.85 -15.92
N PHE A 114 24.12 -17.00 -16.32
CA PHE A 114 25.42 -17.47 -15.82
C PHE A 114 26.56 -16.51 -16.16
N SER A 115 26.58 -15.94 -17.37
CA SER A 115 27.56 -14.91 -17.75
C SER A 115 27.45 -13.69 -16.83
N LYS A 116 26.24 -13.18 -16.58
CA LYS A 116 26.03 -12.04 -15.69
C LYS A 116 26.46 -12.33 -14.25
N LEU A 117 26.20 -13.56 -13.77
CA LEU A 117 26.57 -13.99 -12.43
C LEU A 117 28.10 -14.11 -12.28
N ASP A 118 28.78 -14.65 -13.29
CA ASP A 118 30.25 -14.71 -13.36
C ASP A 118 30.84 -13.29 -13.40
N ASP A 119 30.28 -12.38 -14.21
CA ASP A 119 30.71 -10.98 -14.29
C ASP A 119 30.57 -10.25 -12.95
N ILE A 120 29.45 -10.44 -12.24
CA ILE A 120 29.22 -9.85 -10.90
C ILE A 120 30.20 -10.42 -9.87
N SER A 121 30.43 -11.73 -9.90
CA SER A 121 31.37 -12.41 -9.01
C SER A 121 32.81 -11.91 -9.23
N GLN A 122 33.22 -11.72 -10.48
CA GLN A 122 34.53 -11.20 -10.85
C GLN A 122 34.70 -9.71 -10.48
N ARG A 123 33.68 -8.87 -10.74
CA ARG A 123 33.69 -7.46 -10.35
C ARG A 123 33.89 -7.32 -8.84
N ARG A 124 33.17 -8.09 -8.03
CA ARG A 124 33.33 -8.04 -6.57
C ARG A 124 34.76 -8.33 -6.12
N LYS A 125 35.38 -9.39 -6.64
CA LYS A 125 36.79 -9.73 -6.32
C LYS A 125 37.77 -8.61 -6.66
N LYS A 126 37.46 -7.79 -7.67
CA LYS A 126 38.27 -6.66 -8.13
C LYS A 126 38.09 -5.39 -7.28
N TYR A 127 36.92 -5.20 -6.68
CA TYR A 127 36.60 -4.00 -5.88
C TYR A 127 36.76 -4.21 -4.36
N ASP A 128 36.86 -5.45 -3.88
CA ASP A 128 37.22 -5.78 -2.48
C ASP A 128 38.66 -5.31 -2.09
N THR A 129 39.40 -4.70 -3.02
CA THR A 129 40.81 -4.28 -2.83
C THR A 129 41.04 -2.76 -2.78
N THR A 130 40.00 -1.93 -2.80
CA THR A 130 40.18 -0.47 -2.79
C THR A 130 39.15 0.24 -1.91
N ASN A 131 39.59 0.66 -0.72
CA ASN A 131 38.91 1.63 0.14
C ASN A 131 39.09 3.04 -0.41
N VAL A 132 38.01 3.73 -0.79
CA VAL A 132 37.99 5.21 -0.82
C VAL A 132 36.59 5.73 -0.45
N HIS A 133 36.56 6.65 0.50
CA HIS A 133 35.45 7.50 0.92
C HIS A 133 35.13 8.57 -0.14
N GLU A 134 33.86 8.86 -0.40
CA GLU A 134 33.28 10.22 -0.23
C GLU A 134 31.78 10.23 -0.53
N ARG A 135 31.06 11.08 0.22
CA ARG A 135 29.61 11.27 0.20
C ARG A 135 29.23 12.36 -0.81
N THR A 136 28.08 12.20 -1.45
CA THR A 136 27.33 13.33 -1.98
C THR A 136 25.84 13.11 -1.72
N THR A 137 25.27 14.00 -0.92
CA THR A 137 23.84 14.12 -0.65
C THR A 137 23.18 14.83 -1.84
N SER A 138 22.14 14.21 -2.40
CA SER A 138 21.13 14.93 -3.15
C SER A 138 19.77 14.31 -2.81
N SER A 139 18.92 15.13 -2.19
CA SER A 139 17.52 14.82 -1.93
C SER A 139 16.69 15.90 -2.62
N ASN A 140 16.20 15.57 -3.81
CA ASN A 140 15.03 16.20 -4.38
C ASN A 140 14.07 15.07 -4.73
N THR A 141 12.84 15.14 -4.24
CA THR A 141 11.66 14.54 -4.87
C THR A 141 10.43 15.07 -4.15
N ASN A 142 9.79 16.06 -4.77
CA ASN A 142 8.37 16.31 -4.58
C ASN A 142 7.64 15.29 -5.45
N GLU A 143 6.92 14.35 -4.86
CA GLU A 143 5.89 13.60 -5.58
C GLU A 143 4.61 13.57 -4.77
N ILE A 144 3.56 14.08 -5.42
CA ILE A 144 2.29 14.53 -4.87
C ILE A 144 1.27 13.41 -5.10
N LEU A 145 0.61 12.91 -4.06
CA LEU A 145 -0.46 11.91 -4.15
C LEU A 145 -1.59 12.13 -3.14
N LEU A 146 -2.74 11.52 -3.42
CA LEU A 146 -4.04 11.88 -2.86
C LEU A 146 -4.31 11.28 -1.46
N ARG A 147 -4.40 12.12 -0.43
CA ARG A 147 -4.67 11.79 0.99
C ARG A 147 -6.17 11.74 1.36
N ARG A 148 -6.61 10.80 2.22
CA ARG A 148 -8.04 10.66 2.64
C ARG A 148 -8.28 9.99 4.02
N SER A 149 -8.47 10.72 5.12
CA SER A 149 -8.87 10.13 6.41
C SER A 149 -10.39 9.92 6.60
N TYR A 150 -10.77 9.14 7.63
CA TYR A 150 -12.18 8.81 7.93
C TYR A 150 -12.48 8.91 9.44
N PRO A 151 -13.66 9.44 9.82
CA PRO A 151 -13.95 9.78 11.22
C PRO A 151 -14.29 8.59 12.13
N HIS A 152 -14.72 7.44 11.59
CA HIS A 152 -15.15 6.29 12.40
C HIS A 152 -13.98 5.47 12.97
N GLN A 153 -12.75 5.80 12.57
CA GLN A 153 -11.54 5.11 13.01
C GLN A 153 -11.12 5.63 14.40
N ARG A 154 -11.04 4.74 15.38
CA ARG A 154 -10.52 5.06 16.73
C ARG A 154 -9.08 4.58 16.87
N ASP A 155 -8.26 5.38 17.52
CA ASP A 155 -6.95 4.95 17.99
C ASP A 155 -7.12 4.42 19.42
N ASP A 156 -6.73 3.16 19.69
CA ASP A 156 -7.02 2.49 20.97
C ASP A 156 -6.10 3.00 22.12
N ASP A 157 -4.99 3.69 21.81
CA ASP A 157 -3.96 4.13 22.77
C ASP A 157 -3.73 5.65 22.74
N ILE A 158 -4.71 6.43 23.19
CA ILE A 158 -4.63 7.91 23.23
C ILE A 158 -4.13 8.36 24.60
N ILE A 159 -3.07 9.17 24.63
CA ILE A 159 -2.48 9.74 25.85
C ILE A 159 -2.29 11.24 25.67
N GLY A 160 -2.52 12.01 26.74
CA GLY A 160 -2.13 13.42 26.81
C GLY A 160 -2.95 14.40 25.96
N LEU A 161 -4.13 13.98 25.46
CA LEU A 161 -5.02 14.81 24.62
C LEU A 161 -6.26 15.36 25.36
N GLU A 162 -6.49 15.04 26.63
CA GLU A 162 -7.75 15.36 27.32
C GLU A 162 -8.02 16.86 27.49
N VAL A 163 -6.98 17.64 27.81
CA VAL A 163 -7.10 19.10 27.96
C VAL A 163 -7.43 19.74 26.60
N GLN A 164 -6.74 19.30 25.56
CA GLN A 164 -6.89 19.76 24.18
C GLN A 164 -8.28 19.45 23.64
N LYS A 165 -8.72 18.21 23.85
CA LYS A 165 -10.05 17.72 23.50
C LYS A 165 -11.13 18.54 24.20
N THR A 166 -11.00 18.76 25.51
CA THR A 166 -11.98 19.55 26.28
C THR A 166 -12.07 20.98 25.78
N SER A 167 -10.92 21.61 25.50
CA SER A 167 -10.86 22.97 24.96
C SER A 167 -11.50 23.08 23.57
N LEU A 168 -11.16 22.17 22.64
CA LEU A 168 -11.74 22.15 21.30
C LEU A 168 -13.24 21.83 21.31
N VAL A 169 -13.69 20.91 22.16
CA VAL A 169 -15.13 20.65 22.35
C VAL A 169 -15.84 21.90 22.83
N ALA A 170 -15.30 22.61 23.82
CA ALA A 170 -15.88 23.86 24.30
C ALA A 170 -15.94 24.91 23.19
N GLU A 171 -14.89 25.04 22.38
CA GLU A 171 -14.84 25.96 21.24
C GLU A 171 -15.89 25.63 20.17
N LEU A 172 -16.05 24.36 19.82
CA LEU A 172 -17.04 23.94 18.83
C LEU A 172 -18.49 24.15 19.30
N LEU A 173 -18.74 24.06 20.61
CA LEU A 173 -20.06 24.26 21.19
C LEU A 173 -20.43 25.73 21.44
N LYS A 174 -19.53 26.68 21.18
CA LYS A 174 -19.83 28.12 21.29
C LYS A 174 -20.84 28.55 20.24
N GLU A 175 -21.87 29.27 20.68
CA GLU A 175 -22.88 29.87 19.80
C GLU A 175 -22.40 31.22 19.26
N ASP A 176 -21.61 31.17 18.19
CA ASP A 176 -21.17 32.37 17.47
C ASP A 176 -22.26 32.89 16.53
N GLU A 177 -22.37 34.22 16.43
CA GLU A 177 -23.29 34.91 15.49
C GLU A 177 -22.98 34.64 14.01
N ARG A 178 -21.75 34.20 13.71
CA ARG A 178 -21.26 33.89 12.36
C ARG A 178 -20.64 32.50 12.30
N LEU A 179 -20.46 31.98 11.08
CA LEU A 179 -19.62 30.83 10.80
C LEU A 179 -18.19 31.09 11.31
N ARG A 180 -17.65 30.13 12.06
CA ARG A 180 -16.24 30.11 12.52
C ARG A 180 -15.51 28.92 11.94
N VAL A 181 -14.24 29.14 11.60
CA VAL A 181 -13.36 28.09 11.08
C VAL A 181 -12.33 27.70 12.14
N VAL A 182 -12.59 26.65 12.92
CA VAL A 182 -11.67 26.16 13.96
C VAL A 182 -10.58 25.30 13.32
N SER A 183 -9.33 25.57 13.70
CA SER A 183 -8.18 25.00 13.01
C SER A 183 -7.33 24.15 13.93
N ILE A 184 -6.84 23.01 13.45
CA ILE A 184 -5.79 22.24 14.12
C ILE A 184 -4.57 22.17 13.20
N TYR A 185 -3.50 22.88 13.51
CA TYR A 185 -2.30 22.93 12.66
C TYR A 185 -1.07 22.32 13.32
N GLY A 186 -0.02 22.03 12.54
CA GLY A 186 1.25 21.52 13.04
C GLY A 186 1.88 20.43 12.17
N MET A 187 3.09 19.99 12.53
CA MET A 187 3.90 19.04 11.74
C MET A 187 3.22 17.67 11.55
N GLY A 188 3.69 16.88 10.58
CA GLY A 188 3.24 15.50 10.37
C GLY A 188 3.52 14.61 11.59
N GLY A 189 2.62 13.65 11.88
CA GLY A 189 2.80 12.72 13.01
C GLY A 189 2.48 13.26 14.41
N LEU A 190 2.04 14.52 14.53
CA LEU A 190 1.69 15.18 15.79
C LEU A 190 0.32 14.77 16.38
N GLY A 191 -0.47 13.97 15.67
CA GLY A 191 -1.79 13.53 16.12
C GLY A 191 -2.95 14.50 15.83
N LYS A 192 -2.79 15.46 14.91
CA LYS A 192 -3.85 16.42 14.52
C LYS A 192 -5.16 15.73 14.12
N THR A 193 -5.08 14.79 13.19
CA THR A 193 -6.22 14.01 12.70
C THR A 193 -6.82 13.15 13.82
N THR A 194 -6.00 12.60 14.73
CA THR A 194 -6.47 11.87 15.92
C THR A 194 -7.27 12.78 16.86
N LEU A 195 -6.76 13.98 17.16
CA LEU A 195 -7.48 14.97 17.97
C LEU A 195 -8.79 15.42 17.32
N ALA A 196 -8.77 15.71 16.01
CA ALA A 196 -9.97 16.06 15.26
C ALA A 196 -11.01 14.93 15.30
N LYS A 197 -10.60 13.67 15.17
CA LYS A 197 -11.49 12.49 15.27
C LYS A 197 -12.09 12.34 16.66
N GLU A 198 -11.32 12.55 17.72
CA GLU A 198 -11.79 12.48 19.10
C GLU A 198 -12.86 13.53 19.38
N VAL A 199 -12.62 14.77 18.95
CA VAL A 199 -13.57 15.88 19.08
C VAL A 199 -14.81 15.64 18.21
N TYR A 200 -14.62 15.21 16.96
CA TYR A 200 -15.72 14.90 16.04
C TYR A 200 -16.61 13.75 16.53
N ASN A 201 -16.05 12.78 17.26
CA ASN A 201 -16.82 11.68 17.83
C ASN A 201 -17.39 11.96 19.21
N HIS A 202 -17.11 13.12 19.80
CA HIS A 202 -17.59 13.50 21.12
C HIS A 202 -19.12 13.58 21.16
N ARG A 203 -19.74 13.03 22.20
CA ARG A 203 -21.21 12.91 22.31
C ARG A 203 -21.90 14.28 22.22
N ASN A 204 -21.39 15.26 22.96
CA ASN A 204 -21.97 16.60 23.00
C ASN A 204 -21.86 17.31 21.64
N VAL A 205 -20.76 17.09 20.91
CA VAL A 205 -20.56 17.68 19.57
C VAL A 205 -21.57 17.06 18.59
N LYS A 206 -21.71 15.73 18.59
CA LYS A 206 -22.68 15.03 17.72
C LYS A 206 -24.14 15.43 17.97
N SER A 207 -24.51 15.76 19.20
CA SER A 207 -25.88 16.19 19.53
C SER A 207 -26.15 17.68 19.29
N HIS A 208 -25.12 18.49 19.04
CA HIS A 208 -25.26 19.94 18.94
C HIS A 208 -25.60 20.43 17.52
N PHE A 209 -25.10 19.73 16.49
CA PHE A 209 -25.25 20.14 15.09
C PHE A 209 -26.36 19.36 14.37
N ASP A 210 -27.13 20.06 13.53
CA ASP A 210 -28.21 19.50 12.71
C ASP A 210 -27.67 18.77 11.47
N CYS A 211 -26.48 19.18 10.99
CA CYS A 211 -25.78 18.57 9.87
C CYS A 211 -24.32 18.28 10.25
N TYR A 212 -23.82 17.12 9.82
CA TYR A 212 -22.53 16.62 10.27
C TYR A 212 -21.79 15.92 9.12
N ALA A 213 -20.63 16.44 8.75
CA ALA A 213 -19.81 15.84 7.70
C ALA A 213 -18.33 15.86 8.06
N TRP A 214 -17.62 14.85 7.58
CA TRP A 214 -16.16 14.79 7.58
C TRP A 214 -15.75 14.48 6.15
N THR A 215 -14.81 15.22 5.59
CA THR A 215 -14.18 14.89 4.32
C THR A 215 -12.69 15.09 4.45
N SER A 216 -11.92 14.40 3.64
CA SER A 216 -10.48 14.55 3.65
C SER A 216 -10.00 15.07 2.31
N ILE A 217 -9.08 16.01 2.40
CA ILE A 217 -8.58 16.77 1.27
C ILE A 217 -7.23 16.18 0.85
N SER A 218 -7.18 15.75 -0.39
CA SER A 218 -5.95 15.31 -1.02
C SER A 218 -5.10 16.50 -1.47
N GLN A 219 -3.77 16.33 -1.52
CA GLN A 219 -2.86 17.39 -1.98
C GLN A 219 -3.14 17.86 -3.41
N GLN A 220 -3.58 16.95 -4.29
CA GLN A 220 -4.25 17.31 -5.54
C GLN A 220 -5.75 17.29 -5.27
N MET A 221 -6.33 18.43 -4.93
CA MET A 221 -7.76 18.50 -4.64
C MET A 221 -8.56 18.33 -5.94
N ASN A 222 -9.38 17.28 -6.02
CA ASN A 222 -10.48 17.22 -6.97
C ASN A 222 -11.71 17.86 -6.30
N THR A 223 -11.92 19.15 -6.56
CA THR A 223 -12.98 19.96 -5.96
C THR A 223 -14.35 19.29 -6.11
N ARG A 224 -14.72 18.87 -7.32
CA ARG A 224 -15.96 18.13 -7.59
C ARG A 224 -16.13 16.92 -6.68
N ALA A 225 -15.11 16.06 -6.58
CA ALA A 225 -15.19 14.85 -5.77
C ALA A 225 -15.37 15.17 -4.27
N VAL A 226 -14.69 16.20 -3.77
CA VAL A 226 -14.83 16.67 -2.38
C VAL A 226 -16.25 17.20 -2.13
N LEU A 227 -16.77 18.05 -3.02
CA LEU A 227 -18.12 18.60 -2.92
C LEU A 227 -19.18 17.48 -2.99
N GLN A 228 -19.03 16.50 -3.89
CA GLN A 228 -19.91 15.34 -3.94
C GLN A 228 -19.89 14.55 -2.63
N GLU A 229 -18.73 14.36 -2.01
CA GLU A 229 -18.62 13.67 -0.72
C GLU A 229 -19.30 14.44 0.41
N ILE A 230 -19.11 15.76 0.47
CA ILE A 230 -19.77 16.63 1.44
C ILE A 230 -21.29 16.55 1.24
N LEU A 231 -21.76 16.77 0.00
CA LEU A 231 -23.18 16.73 -0.34
C LEU A 231 -23.83 15.40 0.09
N ARG A 232 -23.17 14.28 -0.17
CA ARG A 232 -23.64 12.95 0.23
C ARG A 232 -23.74 12.78 1.75
N LYS A 233 -22.89 13.46 2.53
CA LYS A 233 -22.88 13.35 4.00
C LYS A 233 -23.87 14.31 4.67
N VAL A 234 -24.11 15.49 4.09
CA VAL A 234 -25.07 16.47 4.63
C VAL A 234 -26.50 16.21 4.17
N SER A 235 -26.69 15.49 3.05
CA SER A 235 -28.01 15.12 2.55
C SER A 235 -28.54 13.88 3.27
N ASN A 236 -29.71 14.00 3.90
CA ASN A 236 -30.41 12.86 4.53
C ASN A 236 -31.17 11.97 3.52
N THR A 237 -31.17 12.33 2.23
CA THR A 237 -31.99 11.69 1.20
C THR A 237 -31.14 10.81 0.29
N SER A 238 -31.48 9.53 0.20
CA SER A 238 -30.80 8.51 -0.63
C SER A 238 -31.06 8.66 -2.14
N SER A 239 -31.82 9.66 -2.57
CA SER A 239 -32.28 9.85 -3.95
C SER A 239 -31.46 10.84 -4.79
N LEU A 240 -30.44 11.47 -4.23
CA LEU A 240 -29.58 12.39 -4.99
C LEU A 240 -28.47 11.58 -5.65
N GLU A 241 -28.44 11.54 -6.98
CA GLU A 241 -27.30 11.04 -7.77
C GLU A 241 -26.33 12.22 -8.02
N PRO A 242 -25.26 12.40 -7.23
CA PRO A 242 -24.36 13.55 -7.35
C PRO A 242 -23.44 13.45 -8.57
N GLY A 243 -23.40 12.27 -9.21
CA GLY A 243 -22.44 11.91 -10.24
C GLY A 243 -22.48 12.80 -11.48
N SER A 244 -23.66 13.24 -11.90
CA SER A 244 -23.85 14.06 -13.10
C SER A 244 -23.70 15.57 -12.87
N MET A 245 -23.68 16.04 -11.62
CA MET A 245 -23.70 17.47 -11.29
C MET A 245 -22.33 18.12 -11.46
N GLN A 246 -22.32 19.31 -12.06
CA GLN A 246 -21.12 20.13 -12.17
C GLN A 246 -20.82 20.88 -10.86
N GLU A 247 -19.59 21.37 -10.70
CA GLU A 247 -19.15 22.03 -9.47
C GLU A 247 -20.07 23.18 -8.99
N PRO A 248 -20.55 24.11 -9.86
CA PRO A 248 -21.45 25.17 -9.42
C PRO A 248 -22.77 24.63 -8.85
N GLU A 249 -23.35 23.61 -9.47
CA GLU A 249 -24.59 22.98 -9.00
C GLU A 249 -24.40 22.28 -7.64
N LEU A 250 -23.22 21.67 -7.43
CA LEU A 250 -22.86 21.06 -6.16
C LEU A 250 -22.76 22.11 -5.06
N VAL A 251 -22.10 23.24 -5.35
CA VAL A 251 -21.97 24.38 -4.42
C VAL A 251 -23.35 24.91 -4.04
N GLU A 252 -24.21 25.21 -5.01
CA GLU A 252 -25.57 25.72 -4.77
C GLU A 252 -26.41 24.77 -3.92
N LYS A 253 -26.34 23.46 -4.19
CA LYS A 253 -27.10 22.47 -3.41
C LYS A 253 -26.59 22.31 -1.99
N ILE A 254 -25.27 22.26 -1.79
CA ILE A 254 -24.70 22.20 -0.44
C ILE A 254 -25.11 23.44 0.33
N TYR A 255 -25.01 24.62 -0.29
CA TYR A 255 -25.40 25.89 0.32
C TYR A 255 -26.87 25.85 0.76
N ALA A 256 -27.78 25.51 -0.14
CA ALA A 256 -29.22 25.45 0.16
C ALA A 256 -29.58 24.43 1.25
N ILE A 257 -28.84 23.32 1.37
CA ILE A 257 -29.08 22.31 2.42
C ILE A 257 -28.62 22.82 3.79
N LEU A 258 -27.50 23.55 3.83
CA LEU A 258 -26.88 24.04 5.06
C LEU A 258 -27.46 25.37 5.55
N GLU A 259 -28.11 26.12 4.67
CA GLU A 259 -28.72 27.40 4.98
C GLU A 259 -29.78 27.25 6.08
N GLY A 260 -29.72 28.13 7.09
CA GLY A 260 -30.63 28.12 8.23
C GLY A 260 -30.43 26.98 9.24
N LYS A 261 -29.42 26.11 9.06
CA LYS A 261 -29.08 25.02 9.98
C LYS A 261 -27.77 25.29 10.72
N ARG A 262 -27.59 24.62 11.86
CA ARG A 262 -26.29 24.53 12.53
C ARG A 262 -25.54 23.32 12.01
N TYR A 263 -24.39 23.52 11.38
CA TYR A 263 -23.62 22.43 10.81
C TYR A 263 -22.18 22.39 11.33
N LEU A 264 -21.62 21.18 11.39
CA LEU A 264 -20.18 20.96 11.50
C LEU A 264 -19.69 20.19 10.26
N VAL A 265 -18.77 20.81 9.54
CA VAL A 265 -18.05 20.16 8.43
C VAL A 265 -16.57 20.11 8.78
N VAL A 266 -16.00 18.91 8.81
CA VAL A 266 -14.56 18.70 9.02
C VAL A 266 -13.87 18.50 7.68
N LEU A 267 -12.87 19.33 7.39
CA LEU A 267 -12.00 19.22 6.23
C LEU A 267 -10.61 18.79 6.72
N ASP A 268 -10.31 17.50 6.66
CA ASP A 268 -9.03 16.98 7.16
C ASP A 268 -7.93 17.11 6.10
N ASP A 269 -6.80 17.68 6.53
CA ASP A 269 -5.55 17.91 5.81
C ASP A 269 -5.63 18.87 4.61
N ILE A 270 -6.04 20.12 4.86
CA ILE A 270 -5.97 21.19 3.85
C ILE A 270 -4.51 21.59 3.61
N TRP A 271 -4.10 21.63 2.33
CA TRP A 271 -2.72 21.86 1.93
C TRP A 271 -2.41 23.32 1.61
N SER A 272 -3.33 24.02 0.95
CA SER A 272 -3.12 25.40 0.50
C SER A 272 -4.31 26.31 0.78
N THR A 273 -4.05 27.62 0.79
CA THR A 273 -5.08 28.65 0.90
C THR A 273 -6.04 28.62 -0.28
N LYS A 274 -5.54 28.25 -1.47
CA LYS A 274 -6.34 28.10 -2.69
C LYS A 274 -7.38 26.99 -2.56
N ASP A 275 -7.02 25.86 -1.94
CA ASP A 275 -7.95 24.75 -1.75
C ASP A 275 -9.16 25.19 -0.91
N TRP A 276 -8.90 25.94 0.15
CA TRP A 276 -9.94 26.54 0.98
C TRP A 276 -10.77 27.59 0.22
N ASP A 277 -10.12 28.46 -0.55
CA ASP A 277 -10.79 29.54 -1.28
C ASP A 277 -11.82 29.03 -2.30
N VAL A 278 -11.61 27.86 -2.87
CA VAL A 278 -12.58 27.22 -3.78
C VAL A 278 -13.75 26.61 -3.01
N LEU A 279 -13.48 25.92 -1.89
CA LEU A 279 -14.51 25.22 -1.13
C LEU A 279 -15.41 26.14 -0.30
N LYS A 280 -14.89 27.27 0.18
CA LYS A 280 -15.60 28.15 1.13
C LYS A 280 -16.97 28.62 0.64
N HIS A 281 -17.15 28.73 -0.69
CA HIS A 281 -18.39 29.18 -1.31
C HIS A 281 -19.57 28.22 -1.12
N ALA A 282 -19.32 26.95 -0.78
CA ALA A 282 -20.37 25.98 -0.48
C ALA A 282 -21.00 26.16 0.91
N PHE A 283 -20.42 26.99 1.77
CA PHE A 283 -20.79 27.07 3.19
C PHE A 283 -21.46 28.41 3.54
N PRO A 284 -22.75 28.42 3.91
CA PRO A 284 -23.48 29.64 4.26
C PRO A 284 -23.06 30.20 5.62
N ASN A 285 -23.12 31.52 5.79
CA ASN A 285 -22.83 32.14 7.07
C ASN A 285 -24.00 31.97 8.05
N SER A 286 -24.08 30.82 8.71
CA SER A 286 -25.15 30.45 9.64
C SER A 286 -24.71 30.55 11.10
N LYS A 287 -25.55 31.15 11.95
CA LYS A 287 -25.33 31.24 13.40
C LYS A 287 -25.09 29.86 14.02
N GLY A 288 -24.07 29.75 14.87
CA GLY A 288 -23.69 28.51 15.55
C GLY A 288 -22.98 27.48 14.65
N SER A 289 -22.79 27.73 13.36
CA SER A 289 -22.13 26.77 12.47
C SER A 289 -20.61 26.83 12.57
N LYS A 290 -19.97 25.68 12.34
CA LYS A 290 -18.53 25.49 12.48
C LYS A 290 -17.97 24.75 11.27
N ILE A 291 -16.79 25.16 10.84
CA ILE A 291 -15.92 24.33 10.00
C ILE A 291 -14.70 24.01 10.84
N MET A 292 -14.29 22.75 10.86
CA MET A 292 -13.05 22.35 11.48
C MET A 292 -12.09 21.87 10.39
N PHE A 293 -10.84 22.31 10.39
CA PHE A 293 -9.83 21.65 9.56
C PHE A 293 -8.62 21.21 10.33
N THR A 294 -7.92 20.26 9.74
CA THR A 294 -6.53 19.98 10.09
C THR A 294 -5.65 20.46 8.95
N THR A 295 -4.48 21.02 9.25
CA THR A 295 -3.51 21.45 8.23
C THR A 295 -2.09 21.32 8.75
N ARG A 296 -1.10 21.25 7.86
CA ARG A 296 0.31 21.35 8.24
C ARG A 296 0.82 22.80 8.25
N ASN A 297 0.11 23.72 7.59
CA ASN A 297 0.55 25.10 7.43
C ASN A 297 -0.28 26.06 8.30
N LYS A 298 0.40 26.80 9.18
CA LYS A 298 -0.21 27.84 10.02
C LYS A 298 -0.86 28.96 9.20
N GLU A 299 -0.26 29.32 8.07
CA GLU A 299 -0.78 30.37 7.17
C GLU A 299 -2.15 29.98 6.58
N VAL A 300 -2.34 28.69 6.27
CA VAL A 300 -3.65 28.18 5.81
C VAL A 300 -4.68 28.31 6.91
N ALA A 301 -4.27 28.10 8.17
CA ALA A 301 -5.15 28.27 9.31
C ALA A 301 -5.63 29.72 9.46
N GLU A 302 -4.68 30.66 9.48
CA GLU A 302 -4.92 32.10 9.65
C GLU A 302 -5.67 32.71 8.46
N HIS A 303 -5.41 32.25 7.23
CA HIS A 303 -6.11 32.70 6.03
C HIS A 303 -7.60 32.35 6.06
N ALA A 304 -7.96 31.24 6.69
CA ALA A 304 -9.35 30.79 6.67
C ALA A 304 -10.26 31.57 7.62
N ASP A 305 -9.78 31.91 8.82
CA ASP A 305 -10.47 32.81 9.74
C ASP A 305 -9.49 33.33 10.79
N LEU A 306 -8.90 34.50 10.55
CA LEU A 306 -7.87 35.10 11.42
C LEU A 306 -8.29 35.27 12.88
N TRP A 307 -9.60 35.39 13.13
CA TRP A 307 -10.13 35.63 14.48
C TRP A 307 -10.61 34.35 15.16
N SER A 308 -10.51 33.18 14.54
CA SER A 308 -10.92 31.91 15.15
C SER A 308 -9.83 31.27 16.02
N CYS A 309 -10.20 30.17 16.68
CA CYS A 309 -9.24 29.36 17.41
C CYS A 309 -8.38 28.55 16.44
N HIS A 310 -7.07 28.80 16.47
CA HIS A 310 -6.07 27.97 15.80
C HIS A 310 -5.25 27.21 16.84
N TYR A 311 -5.46 25.89 16.89
CA TYR A 311 -4.87 25.00 17.87
C TYR A 311 -3.66 24.28 17.28
N GLU A 312 -2.49 24.43 17.92
CA GLU A 312 -1.31 23.61 17.64
C GLU A 312 -1.17 22.55 18.73
N PRO A 313 -1.33 21.25 18.42
CA PRO A 313 -1.09 20.21 19.40
C PRO A 313 0.34 20.27 19.90
N ARG A 314 0.51 20.29 21.22
CA ARG A 314 1.84 20.14 21.83
C ARG A 314 2.39 18.73 21.58
N SER A 315 3.71 18.62 21.51
CA SER A 315 4.38 17.33 21.68
C SER A 315 4.04 16.71 23.04
N LEU A 316 4.09 15.38 23.12
CA LEU A 316 3.94 14.65 24.37
C LEU A 316 5.07 15.03 25.34
N ALA A 317 4.72 15.22 26.60
CA ALA A 317 5.71 15.38 27.67
C ALA A 317 6.48 14.07 27.86
N ASN A 318 7.68 14.13 28.44
CA ASN A 318 8.54 12.94 28.56
C ASN A 318 7.85 11.76 29.26
N GLU A 319 7.04 12.00 30.30
CA GLU A 319 6.31 10.93 30.99
C GLU A 319 5.15 10.38 30.16
N GLU A 320 4.40 11.22 29.45
CA GLU A 320 3.32 10.77 28.55
C GLU A 320 3.89 9.98 27.36
N ALA A 321 5.03 10.41 26.85
CA ALA A 321 5.77 9.76 25.78
C ALA A 321 6.34 8.41 26.23
N TRP A 322 6.85 8.34 27.46
CA TRP A 322 7.27 7.08 28.08
C TRP A 322 6.10 6.13 28.30
N GLU A 323 4.98 6.63 28.82
CA GLU A 323 3.75 5.83 28.99
C GLU A 323 3.26 5.26 27.65
N LEU A 324 3.27 6.07 26.59
CA LEU A 324 2.91 5.64 25.24
C LEU A 324 3.87 4.57 24.72
N LEU A 325 5.17 4.74 24.94
CA LEU A 325 6.16 3.72 24.57
C LEU A 325 5.87 2.41 25.31
N CYS A 326 5.66 2.46 26.62
CA CYS A 326 5.39 1.28 27.44
C CYS A 326 4.15 0.52 26.96
N LYS A 327 3.05 1.23 26.70
CA LYS A 327 1.81 0.62 26.16
C LYS A 327 2.04 -0.10 24.83
N LYS A 328 2.93 0.42 23.99
CA LYS A 328 3.24 -0.16 22.66
C LYS A 328 4.29 -1.27 22.71
N ALA A 329 5.34 -1.12 23.51
CA ALA A 329 6.41 -2.09 23.65
C ALA A 329 6.01 -3.29 24.53
N PHE A 330 5.08 -3.10 25.47
CA PHE A 330 4.62 -4.12 26.41
C PHE A 330 3.08 -4.20 26.41
N PRO A 331 2.47 -4.86 25.41
CA PRO A 331 1.01 -5.00 25.37
C PRO A 331 0.48 -5.75 26.60
N PRO A 332 -0.76 -5.48 27.07
CA PRO A 332 -1.31 -5.99 28.35
C PRO A 332 -1.34 -7.51 28.52
N ASN A 333 -1.17 -8.26 27.42
CA ASN A 333 -1.11 -9.73 27.43
C ASN A 333 0.27 -10.26 27.82
N VAL A 334 1.25 -9.38 28.00
CA VAL A 334 2.58 -9.67 28.54
C VAL A 334 2.55 -9.26 30.00
N MET A 335 2.86 -10.22 30.88
CA MET A 335 2.86 -10.14 32.35
C MET A 335 3.45 -8.85 32.94
N ASP A 336 3.14 -8.59 34.22
CA ASP A 336 3.53 -7.42 35.03
C ASP A 336 4.81 -6.72 34.56
N LEU A 337 4.64 -5.43 34.20
CA LEU A 337 5.69 -4.55 33.66
C LEU A 337 6.97 -4.53 34.52
N SER A 338 6.80 -4.71 35.84
CA SER A 338 7.86 -4.75 36.84
C SER A 338 8.78 -5.98 36.77
N CYS A 339 8.37 -7.06 36.11
CA CYS A 339 9.18 -8.27 35.98
C CYS A 339 10.14 -8.23 34.79
N PHE A 340 9.95 -7.33 33.82
CA PHE A 340 10.72 -7.28 32.56
C PHE A 340 11.55 -6.01 32.36
N LEU A 341 11.17 -4.88 32.96
CA LEU A 341 11.92 -3.63 32.86
C LEU A 341 12.97 -3.54 33.97
N SER A 342 14.23 -3.81 33.65
CA SER A 342 15.34 -3.41 34.51
C SER A 342 15.50 -1.88 34.52
N SER A 343 16.12 -1.33 35.56
CA SER A 343 16.42 0.11 35.64
C SER A 343 17.24 0.61 34.43
N ASP A 344 18.12 -0.24 33.90
CA ASP A 344 18.95 0.11 32.74
C ASP A 344 18.15 0.10 31.43
N MET A 345 17.22 -0.84 31.26
CA MET A 345 16.31 -0.86 30.11
C MET A 345 15.36 0.34 30.12
N GLU A 346 14.86 0.71 31.30
CA GLU A 346 14.06 1.94 31.46
C GLU A 346 14.86 3.18 31.04
N LYS A 347 16.10 3.30 31.51
CA LYS A 347 16.99 4.41 31.14
C LYS A 347 17.24 4.46 29.63
N CYS A 348 17.58 3.32 29.02
CA CYS A 348 17.80 3.20 27.58
C CYS A 348 16.56 3.62 26.77
N GLY A 349 15.39 3.11 27.18
CA GLY A 349 14.11 3.46 26.57
C GLY A 349 13.77 4.94 26.68
N ARG A 350 13.93 5.54 27.87
CA ARG A 350 13.70 6.97 28.09
C ARG A 350 14.62 7.84 27.24
N ASP A 351 15.87 7.44 27.05
CA ASP A 351 16.80 8.16 26.19
C ASP A 351 16.42 8.09 24.71
N MET A 352 15.90 6.95 24.23
CA MET A 352 15.32 6.85 22.89
C MET A 352 14.06 7.71 22.73
N VAL A 353 13.17 7.75 23.74
CA VAL A 353 11.97 8.60 23.73
C VAL A 353 12.33 10.09 23.66
N LYS A 354 13.35 10.53 24.41
CA LYS A 354 13.85 11.91 24.33
C LYS A 354 14.30 12.24 22.91
N LYS A 355 15.00 11.31 22.24
CA LYS A 355 15.41 11.47 20.83
C LYS A 355 14.22 11.60 19.89
N CYS A 356 13.07 10.96 20.17
CA CYS A 356 11.84 11.09 19.38
C CYS A 356 11.15 12.48 19.50
N GLY A 357 11.60 13.37 20.38
CA GLY A 357 11.09 14.76 20.48
C GLY A 357 9.61 14.88 20.85
N GLY A 358 9.05 13.86 21.51
CA GLY A 358 7.64 13.82 21.95
C GLY A 358 6.64 13.63 20.81
N LEU A 359 7.06 13.15 19.64
CA LEU A 359 6.18 12.91 18.50
C LEU A 359 5.47 11.55 18.63
N PRO A 360 4.11 11.50 18.74
CA PRO A 360 3.38 10.26 18.97
C PRO A 360 3.69 9.16 17.95
N LEU A 361 3.75 9.50 16.65
CA LEU A 361 4.03 8.51 15.60
C LEU A 361 5.42 7.85 15.77
N ALA A 362 6.44 8.65 16.07
CA ALA A 362 7.80 8.14 16.26
C ALA A 362 7.88 7.19 17.46
N ILE A 363 7.21 7.55 18.56
CA ILE A 363 7.15 6.74 19.78
C ILE A 363 6.39 5.44 19.55
N VAL A 364 5.26 5.48 18.84
CA VAL A 364 4.46 4.29 18.54
C VAL A 364 5.24 3.30 17.68
N VAL A 365 5.96 3.79 16.67
CA VAL A 365 6.78 2.95 15.79
C VAL A 365 8.02 2.41 16.52
N LEU A 366 8.65 3.20 17.39
CA LEU A 366 9.71 2.73 18.28
C LEU A 366 9.20 1.63 19.22
N GLY A 367 8.03 1.82 19.83
CA GLY A 367 7.42 0.82 20.72
C GLY A 367 7.12 -0.49 19.99
N GLY A 368 6.57 -0.41 18.77
CA GLY A 368 6.34 -1.58 17.93
C GLY A 368 7.64 -2.31 17.53
N LEU A 369 8.73 -1.58 17.29
CA LEU A 369 10.05 -2.18 17.04
C LEU A 369 10.59 -2.90 18.28
N LEU A 370 10.48 -2.27 19.45
CA LEU A 370 10.97 -2.80 20.72
C LEU A 370 10.11 -3.96 21.25
N ALA A 371 8.85 -4.09 20.83
CA ALA A 371 7.96 -5.17 21.28
C ALA A 371 8.53 -6.59 20.99
N SER A 372 9.37 -6.72 19.96
CA SER A 372 10.07 -7.98 19.64
C SER A 372 11.39 -8.21 20.39
N LYS A 373 11.90 -7.21 21.13
CA LYS A 373 13.22 -7.21 21.76
C LYS A 373 13.08 -7.46 23.26
N ARG A 374 13.78 -8.47 23.80
CA ARG A 374 13.58 -8.98 25.17
C ARG A 374 14.74 -8.65 26.11
N SER A 375 15.88 -8.20 25.58
CA SER A 375 17.09 -7.95 26.37
C SER A 375 17.61 -6.51 26.25
N LEU A 376 18.41 -6.08 27.24
CA LEU A 376 19.06 -4.77 27.24
C LEU A 376 19.98 -4.60 26.02
N ASN A 377 20.81 -5.60 25.70
CA ASN A 377 21.70 -5.57 24.53
C ASN A 377 20.95 -5.29 23.23
N GLU A 378 19.77 -5.88 23.05
CA GLU A 378 18.94 -5.64 21.86
C GLU A 378 18.41 -4.20 21.82
N TRP A 379 18.03 -3.64 22.97
CA TRP A 379 17.58 -2.25 23.07
C TRP A 379 18.73 -1.27 22.81
N GLU A 380 19.91 -1.53 23.35
CA GLU A 380 21.13 -0.75 23.08
C GLU A 380 21.51 -0.80 21.61
N THR A 381 21.43 -1.97 20.97
CA THR A 381 21.64 -2.12 19.52
C THR A 381 20.67 -1.25 18.71
N VAL A 382 19.39 -1.20 19.11
CA VAL A 382 18.39 -0.32 18.49
C VAL A 382 18.73 1.15 18.72
N GLN A 383 19.15 1.52 19.93
CA GLN A 383 19.54 2.88 20.29
C GLN A 383 20.75 3.38 19.49
N GLU A 384 21.76 2.53 19.29
CA GLU A 384 22.94 2.82 18.48
C GLU A 384 22.57 3.02 17.01
N LYS A 385 21.83 2.06 16.43
CA LYS A 385 21.34 2.16 15.04
C LYS A 385 20.47 3.40 14.83
N PHE A 386 19.62 3.74 15.80
CA PHE A 386 18.80 4.94 15.76
C PHE A 386 19.66 6.22 15.75
N GLY A 387 20.77 6.24 16.52
CA GLY A 387 21.74 7.32 16.50
C GLY A 387 22.46 7.49 15.15
N ILE A 388 22.79 6.38 14.47
CA ILE A 388 23.44 6.40 13.15
C ILE A 388 22.50 6.94 12.07
N VAL A 389 21.23 6.52 12.08
CA VAL A 389 20.23 6.93 11.09
C VAL A 389 19.72 8.36 11.33
N GLY A 390 19.78 8.87 12.57
CA GLY A 390 19.29 10.19 12.98
C GLY A 390 20.28 11.35 12.89
N MET A 391 21.31 11.26 12.06
CA MET A 391 22.40 12.26 11.98
C MET A 391 22.04 13.58 11.24
N GLY A 392 20.80 13.77 10.76
CA GLY A 392 20.36 15.04 10.17
C GLY A 392 19.66 15.97 11.17
N SER A 393 19.69 17.27 10.87
CA SER A 393 19.48 18.36 11.84
C SER A 393 18.02 18.86 11.92
N GLY A 394 17.01 17.98 11.85
CA GLY A 394 15.58 18.38 11.88
C GLY A 394 14.64 17.39 12.58
N LYS A 395 13.52 17.88 13.14
CA LYS A 395 12.50 17.02 13.79
C LYS A 395 11.77 16.08 12.83
N ASP A 396 11.55 16.50 11.57
CA ASP A 396 11.01 15.62 10.52
C ASP A 396 12.00 14.50 10.15
N ASP A 397 13.30 14.76 10.27
CA ASP A 397 14.35 13.77 10.03
C ASP A 397 14.31 12.67 11.09
N VAL A 398 14.13 13.03 12.37
CA VAL A 398 13.97 12.06 13.48
C VAL A 398 12.84 11.05 13.23
N VAL A 399 11.68 11.51 12.75
CA VAL A 399 10.56 10.61 12.41
C VAL A 399 10.99 9.67 11.29
N LEU A 400 11.49 10.20 10.18
CA LEU A 400 11.94 9.38 9.06
C LEU A 400 13.04 8.39 9.47
N SER A 401 13.93 8.75 10.39
CA SER A 401 14.97 7.87 10.91
C SER A 401 14.41 6.67 11.65
N ILE A 402 13.44 6.86 12.55
CA ILE A 402 12.84 5.73 13.27
C ILE A 402 11.97 4.88 12.35
N LEU A 403 11.21 5.49 11.44
CA LEU A 403 10.43 4.73 10.45
C LEU A 403 11.37 3.88 9.56
N SER A 404 12.49 4.47 9.11
CA SER A 404 13.51 3.79 8.30
C SER A 404 14.16 2.65 9.07
N LEU A 405 14.49 2.86 10.35
CA LEU A 405 15.06 1.83 11.21
C LEU A 405 14.08 0.65 11.36
N SER A 406 12.79 0.92 11.59
CA SER A 406 11.77 -0.12 11.68
C SER A 406 11.68 -0.96 10.41
N TYR A 407 11.86 -0.36 9.23
CA TYR A 407 11.96 -1.10 7.98
C TYR A 407 13.26 -1.91 7.86
N ILE A 408 14.40 -1.35 8.25
CA ILE A 408 15.71 -2.03 8.19
C ILE A 408 15.68 -3.30 9.04
N GLU A 409 15.11 -3.21 10.25
CA GLU A 409 14.95 -4.28 11.25
C GLU A 409 13.80 -5.26 10.95
N LEU A 410 13.09 -5.11 9.81
CA LEU A 410 12.12 -6.13 9.38
C LEU A 410 12.84 -7.42 8.97
N PRO A 411 12.27 -8.59 9.29
CA PRO A 411 12.62 -9.85 8.64
C PRO A 411 12.54 -9.69 7.13
N TYR A 412 13.48 -10.27 6.39
CA TYR A 412 13.60 -10.05 4.96
C TYR A 412 12.31 -10.42 4.20
N GLN A 413 11.58 -11.46 4.65
CA GLN A 413 10.34 -11.92 4.02
C GLN A 413 9.23 -10.87 4.08
N LEU A 414 9.23 -10.02 5.10
CA LEU A 414 8.21 -8.98 5.29
C LEU A 414 8.48 -7.72 4.47
N LYS A 415 9.74 -7.47 4.05
CA LYS A 415 10.10 -6.26 3.31
C LYS A 415 9.32 -6.12 2.00
N PRO A 416 9.23 -7.15 1.12
CA PRO A 416 8.40 -7.07 -0.09
C PRO A 416 6.91 -6.87 0.20
N LEU A 417 6.39 -7.50 1.26
CA LEU A 417 4.97 -7.41 1.64
C LEU A 417 4.62 -6.00 2.16
N PHE A 418 5.53 -5.40 2.93
CA PHE A 418 5.42 -4.01 3.35
C PHE A 418 5.49 -3.06 2.14
N LEU A 419 6.49 -3.21 1.25
CA LEU A 419 6.60 -2.37 0.06
C LEU A 419 5.40 -2.49 -0.88
N TYR A 420 4.73 -3.64 -0.89
CA TYR A 420 3.52 -3.87 -1.65
C TYR A 420 2.37 -2.93 -1.27
N LEU A 421 2.29 -2.54 0.01
CA LEU A 421 1.27 -1.62 0.50
C LEU A 421 1.41 -0.23 -0.12
N GLY A 422 2.61 0.16 -0.58
CA GLY A 422 2.85 1.42 -1.28
C GLY A 422 2.12 1.56 -2.62
N LEU A 423 1.68 0.44 -3.23
CA LEU A 423 0.86 0.45 -4.44
C LEU A 423 -0.54 1.04 -4.22
N PHE A 424 -1.04 1.00 -2.98
CA PHE A 424 -2.36 1.49 -2.65
C PHE A 424 -2.35 3.02 -2.51
N GLN A 425 -3.51 3.63 -2.76
CA GLN A 425 -3.72 5.05 -2.48
C GLN A 425 -3.53 5.32 -0.99
N GLU A 426 -3.07 6.53 -0.68
CA GLU A 426 -2.95 7.00 0.68
C GLU A 426 -4.30 6.91 1.40
N ASP A 427 -4.23 6.51 2.67
CA ASP A 427 -5.37 6.27 3.55
C ASP A 427 -6.46 5.30 3.05
N SER A 428 -6.20 4.55 1.98
CA SER A 428 -7.16 3.55 1.52
C SER A 428 -7.37 2.46 2.58
N ASN A 429 -8.63 2.12 2.84
CA ASN A 429 -8.97 0.96 3.67
C ASN A 429 -8.77 -0.29 2.84
N ILE A 430 -7.70 -1.03 3.13
CA ILE A 430 -7.30 -2.23 2.41
C ILE A 430 -7.98 -3.45 3.05
N PRO A 431 -8.86 -4.17 2.33
CA PRO A 431 -9.42 -5.40 2.86
C PRO A 431 -8.33 -6.47 2.99
N VAL A 432 -8.12 -6.98 4.22
CA VAL A 432 -7.02 -7.91 4.53
C VAL A 432 -7.08 -9.16 3.65
N LYS A 433 -8.28 -9.71 3.41
CA LYS A 433 -8.47 -10.88 2.54
C LYS A 433 -7.97 -10.64 1.11
N LYS A 434 -8.26 -9.45 0.56
CA LYS A 434 -7.84 -9.10 -0.81
C LYS A 434 -6.32 -8.91 -0.86
N LEU A 435 -5.75 -8.21 0.12
CA LEU A 435 -4.31 -7.99 0.24
C LEU A 435 -3.53 -9.31 0.27
N VAL A 436 -3.90 -10.21 1.19
CA VAL A 436 -3.23 -11.52 1.31
C VAL A 436 -3.36 -12.32 0.02
N ARG A 437 -4.50 -12.30 -0.66
CA ARG A 437 -4.69 -12.99 -1.95
C ARG A 437 -3.88 -12.38 -3.08
N MET A 438 -3.64 -11.07 -3.09
CA MET A 438 -2.72 -10.44 -4.04
C MET A 438 -1.27 -10.85 -3.77
N TRP A 439 -0.85 -10.90 -2.50
CA TRP A 439 0.46 -11.45 -2.13
C TRP A 439 0.61 -12.92 -2.54
N MET A 440 -0.43 -13.75 -2.34
CA MET A 440 -0.45 -15.15 -2.79
C MET A 440 -0.40 -15.26 -4.32
N ALA A 441 -1.13 -14.42 -5.04
CA ALA A 441 -1.17 -14.42 -6.50
C ALA A 441 0.20 -14.12 -7.11
N GLU A 442 0.93 -13.16 -6.55
CA GLU A 442 2.33 -12.90 -6.91
C GLU A 442 3.33 -13.90 -6.36
N SER A 443 2.87 -14.78 -5.47
CA SER A 443 3.68 -15.76 -4.76
C SER A 443 4.68 -15.13 -3.78
N LEU A 444 4.38 -13.96 -3.20
CA LEU A 444 5.27 -13.32 -2.22
C LEU A 444 5.29 -13.99 -0.83
N ILE A 445 4.47 -15.03 -0.63
CA ILE A 445 4.34 -15.74 0.65
C ILE A 445 4.97 -17.13 0.50
N LYS A 446 5.80 -17.51 1.46
CA LYS A 446 6.47 -18.82 1.51
C LYS A 446 5.50 -19.90 1.99
N ASN A 447 5.61 -21.10 1.41
CA ASN A 447 4.90 -22.27 1.92
C ASN A 447 5.54 -22.69 3.26
N GLN A 448 4.71 -23.00 4.26
CA GLN A 448 5.17 -23.55 5.54
C GLN A 448 4.41 -24.86 5.79
N GLU A 449 5.13 -25.88 6.28
CA GLU A 449 4.52 -27.18 6.57
C GLU A 449 3.42 -27.03 7.62
N GLY A 450 2.23 -27.54 7.33
CA GLY A 450 1.10 -27.56 8.26
C GLY A 450 0.23 -26.29 8.28
N GLU A 451 0.58 -25.22 7.55
CA GLU A 451 -0.21 -23.98 7.48
C GLU A 451 -0.67 -23.65 6.04
N THR A 452 -1.84 -23.06 5.90
CA THR A 452 -2.28 -22.56 4.58
C THR A 452 -1.58 -21.25 4.23
N LEU A 453 -1.34 -21.00 2.94
CA LEU A 453 -0.76 -19.73 2.46
C LEU A 453 -1.55 -18.48 2.91
N GLU A 454 -2.87 -18.59 3.06
CA GLU A 454 -3.70 -17.49 3.55
C GLU A 454 -3.45 -17.22 5.04
N GLU A 455 -3.21 -18.25 5.84
CA GLU A 455 -2.86 -18.11 7.27
C GLU A 455 -1.45 -17.53 7.44
N VAL A 456 -0.46 -18.03 6.69
CA VAL A 456 0.91 -17.49 6.70
C VAL A 456 0.90 -16.01 6.30
N GLY A 457 0.18 -15.66 5.22
CA GLY A 457 0.06 -14.27 4.77
C GLY A 457 -0.64 -13.36 5.79
N ARG A 458 -1.62 -13.87 6.54
CA ARG A 458 -2.24 -13.12 7.65
C ARG A 458 -1.28 -12.92 8.80
N ARG A 459 -0.54 -13.97 9.20
CA ARG A 459 0.47 -13.88 10.26
C ARG A 459 1.54 -12.84 9.95
N TYR A 460 1.98 -12.77 8.68
CA TYR A 460 2.89 -11.72 8.22
C TYR A 460 2.29 -10.31 8.33
N LEU A 461 1.01 -10.13 7.98
CA LEU A 461 0.34 -8.85 8.17
C LEU A 461 0.18 -8.51 9.66
N ASP A 462 -0.18 -9.49 10.49
CA ASP A 462 -0.33 -9.32 11.93
C ASP A 462 1.01 -8.89 12.57
N GLU A 463 2.15 -9.39 12.07
CA GLU A 463 3.48 -8.91 12.50
C GLU A 463 3.74 -7.45 12.10
N LEU A 464 3.39 -7.05 10.87
CA LEU A 464 3.49 -5.65 10.44
C LEU A 464 2.60 -4.71 11.27
N ILE A 465 1.41 -5.19 11.68
CA ILE A 465 0.51 -4.48 12.58
C ILE A 465 1.08 -4.40 13.99
N HIS A 466 1.64 -5.50 14.50
CA HIS A 466 2.25 -5.56 15.82
C HIS A 466 3.45 -4.61 15.94
N ARG A 467 4.24 -4.48 14.86
CA ARG A 467 5.32 -3.50 14.75
C ARG A 467 4.85 -2.05 14.57
N SER A 468 3.53 -1.80 14.59
CA SER A 468 2.90 -0.50 14.37
C SER A 468 3.25 0.16 13.03
N MET A 469 3.73 -0.63 12.05
CA MET A 469 4.03 -0.16 10.71
C MET A 469 2.77 -0.10 9.84
N VAL A 470 1.77 -0.93 10.17
CA VAL A 470 0.47 -0.99 9.51
C VAL A 470 -0.63 -0.79 10.55
N GLN A 471 -1.62 0.04 10.23
CA GLN A 471 -2.74 0.32 11.12
C GLN A 471 -3.88 -0.67 10.88
N MET A 472 -4.45 -1.18 11.97
CA MET A 472 -5.73 -1.90 11.93
C MET A 472 -6.87 -0.87 11.93
N VAL A 473 -7.84 -1.02 11.01
CA VAL A 473 -8.98 -0.09 10.89
C VAL A 473 -10.27 -0.73 11.40
N GLU A 474 -10.60 -1.93 10.92
CA GLU A 474 -11.75 -2.70 11.39
C GLU A 474 -11.30 -4.06 11.94
N LYS A 475 -11.89 -4.47 13.06
CA LYS A 475 -11.78 -5.83 13.60
C LYS A 475 -12.82 -6.74 12.94
N SER A 476 -12.48 -8.01 12.75
CA SER A 476 -13.42 -9.05 12.31
C SER A 476 -14.48 -9.31 13.39
N LEU A 477 -15.63 -9.89 13.00
CA LEU A 477 -16.75 -10.20 13.91
C LEU A 477 -16.36 -11.09 15.12
N GLY A 478 -15.21 -11.78 15.05
CA GLY A 478 -14.62 -12.56 16.14
C GLY A 478 -13.60 -11.81 17.03
N GLY A 479 -13.57 -10.48 17.01
CA GLY A 479 -12.94 -9.63 18.03
C GLY A 479 -11.41 -9.47 18.01
N GLY A 480 -10.65 -10.41 17.43
CA GLY A 480 -9.18 -10.39 17.53
C GLY A 480 -8.38 -10.02 16.26
N ARG A 481 -8.97 -10.15 15.06
CA ARG A 481 -8.21 -10.09 13.80
C ARG A 481 -8.58 -8.88 12.94
N ALA A 482 -7.62 -8.33 12.21
CA ALA A 482 -7.85 -7.25 11.26
C ALA A 482 -8.74 -7.71 10.09
N LYS A 483 -9.83 -6.98 9.84
CA LYS A 483 -10.69 -7.11 8.65
C LYS A 483 -10.22 -6.16 7.56
N THR A 484 -9.88 -4.93 7.93
CA THR A 484 -9.29 -3.91 7.07
C THR A 484 -8.06 -3.31 7.72
N CYS A 485 -7.05 -2.99 6.92
CA CYS A 485 -5.82 -2.34 7.34
C CYS A 485 -5.50 -1.12 6.48
N ARG A 486 -4.56 -0.30 6.93
CA ARG A 486 -4.12 0.93 6.25
C ARG A 486 -2.65 1.21 6.56
N LEU A 487 -1.94 1.84 5.63
CA LEU A 487 -0.61 2.40 5.86
C LEU A 487 -0.73 3.89 6.26
N HIS A 488 -0.08 4.29 7.36
CA HIS A 488 -0.04 5.71 7.79
C HIS A 488 0.74 6.56 6.77
N ASP A 489 0.41 7.85 6.62
CA ASP A 489 0.98 8.75 5.58
C ASP A 489 2.51 8.71 5.51
N LYS A 490 3.21 9.01 6.61
CA LYS A 490 4.67 8.98 6.71
C LYS A 490 5.27 7.58 6.49
N MET A 491 4.54 6.51 6.84
CA MET A 491 4.98 5.14 6.55
C MET A 491 4.85 4.84 5.06
N ARG A 492 3.84 5.41 4.39
CA ARG A 492 3.66 5.31 2.95
C ARG A 492 4.71 6.12 2.19
N ASP A 493 5.03 7.33 2.65
CA ASP A 493 6.12 8.14 2.08
C ASP A 493 7.43 7.35 2.09
N LEU A 494 7.79 6.80 3.25
CA LEU A 494 8.96 5.92 3.38
C LEU A 494 8.87 4.70 2.45
N CYS A 495 7.70 4.06 2.37
CA CYS A 495 7.47 2.92 1.50
C CYS A 495 7.69 3.26 0.02
N ILE A 496 7.28 4.45 -0.42
CA ILE A 496 7.48 4.93 -1.79
C ILE A 496 8.95 5.23 -2.05
N ASP A 497 9.61 5.92 -1.13
CA ASP A 497 11.03 6.25 -1.25
C ASP A 497 11.90 5.01 -1.36
N ILE A 498 11.65 4.02 -0.49
CA ILE A 498 12.34 2.74 -0.54
C ILE A 498 11.93 1.97 -1.80
N GLY A 499 10.65 1.98 -2.16
CA GLY A 499 10.12 1.33 -3.35
C GLY A 499 10.82 1.78 -4.63
N LYS A 500 11.06 3.08 -4.79
CA LYS A 500 11.81 3.67 -5.90
C LYS A 500 13.29 3.29 -5.86
N LYS A 501 13.95 3.47 -4.70
CA LYS A 501 15.38 3.13 -4.51
C LYS A 501 15.65 1.66 -4.82
N GLU A 502 14.71 0.78 -4.48
CA GLU A 502 14.80 -0.67 -4.68
C GLU A 502 14.22 -1.14 -6.01
N ASN A 503 13.72 -0.22 -6.86
CA ASN A 503 13.03 -0.52 -8.11
C ASN A 503 11.92 -1.58 -7.92
N PHE A 504 11.22 -1.55 -6.79
CA PHE A 504 10.19 -2.55 -6.43
C PHE A 504 8.84 -2.24 -7.09
N PHE A 505 8.48 -0.96 -7.13
CA PHE A 505 7.28 -0.46 -7.78
C PHE A 505 7.43 1.01 -8.21
N GLU A 506 6.54 1.43 -9.12
CA GLU A 506 6.47 2.82 -9.58
C GLU A 506 5.02 3.32 -9.59
N LEU A 507 4.85 4.61 -9.33
CA LEU A 507 3.56 5.30 -9.38
C LEU A 507 3.57 6.17 -10.64
N VAL A 508 2.83 5.75 -11.66
CA VAL A 508 2.88 6.36 -13.00
C VAL A 508 1.69 7.30 -13.17
N SER A 509 1.99 8.58 -13.44
CA SER A 509 1.02 9.60 -13.86
C SER A 509 1.30 10.05 -15.29
N HIS A 510 0.28 10.53 -16.01
CA HIS A 510 0.43 10.96 -17.41
C HIS A 510 1.37 12.16 -17.58
N GLN A 511 1.51 13.02 -16.58
CA GLN A 511 2.38 14.21 -16.66
C GLN A 511 3.88 13.88 -16.78
N ASN A 512 4.31 12.72 -16.27
CA ASN A 512 5.71 12.28 -16.35
C ASN A 512 6.09 11.69 -17.72
N SER A 513 5.13 11.56 -18.65
CA SER A 513 5.38 10.94 -19.96
C SER A 513 5.77 11.94 -21.06
N ASP A 514 5.48 13.23 -20.87
CA ASP A 514 5.77 14.29 -21.86
C ASP A 514 7.06 15.07 -21.53
N SER A 515 7.57 15.01 -20.30
CA SER A 515 8.87 15.57 -19.93
C SER A 515 10.00 14.60 -20.28
N ALA A 516 10.34 14.57 -21.57
CA ALA A 516 11.65 14.16 -22.02
C ALA A 516 12.71 15.16 -21.51
N SER A 517 13.08 15.05 -20.24
CA SER A 517 14.24 15.74 -19.66
C SER A 517 15.14 14.73 -18.94
N SER A 518 16.01 14.13 -19.74
CA SER A 518 17.43 13.96 -19.41
C SER A 518 17.79 13.47 -17.99
N SER A 519 17.60 12.19 -17.73
CA SER A 519 18.71 11.36 -17.27
C SER A 519 18.50 9.94 -17.80
N SER A 520 19.37 9.53 -18.71
CA SER A 520 19.40 8.21 -19.29
C SER A 520 19.73 7.17 -18.21
N SER A 521 18.71 6.46 -17.72
CA SER A 521 18.86 5.06 -17.36
C SER A 521 17.93 4.25 -18.27
N PRO A 522 18.40 3.15 -18.88
CA PRO A 522 17.55 2.31 -19.72
C PRO A 522 16.41 1.78 -18.85
N CYS A 523 15.16 2.08 -19.27
CA CYS A 523 13.90 1.61 -18.71
C CYS A 523 14.09 0.42 -17.75
N SER A 524 14.12 0.70 -16.44
CA SER A 524 14.31 -0.33 -15.44
C SER A 524 13.19 -1.37 -15.59
N LYS A 525 13.49 -2.64 -15.30
CA LYS A 525 12.52 -3.75 -15.41
C LYS A 525 11.40 -3.58 -14.37
N LEU A 526 10.43 -2.74 -14.68
CA LEU A 526 9.33 -2.42 -13.77
C LEU A 526 8.44 -3.65 -13.56
N ARG A 527 8.30 -4.10 -12.32
CA ARG A 527 7.51 -5.29 -11.97
C ARG A 527 6.13 -4.98 -11.42
N ARG A 528 5.95 -3.82 -10.80
CA ARG A 528 4.69 -3.44 -10.15
C ARG A 528 4.44 -1.97 -10.38
N CYS A 529 3.23 -1.61 -10.74
CA CYS A 529 2.89 -0.21 -10.87
C CYS A 529 1.46 0.10 -10.50
N THR A 530 1.27 1.33 -10.05
CA THR A 530 -0.04 1.97 -9.98
C THR A 530 -0.08 3.05 -11.04
N ILE A 531 -1.13 3.04 -11.85
CA ILE A 531 -1.31 3.93 -13.00
C ILE A 531 -2.50 4.83 -12.68
N TYR A 532 -2.20 6.13 -12.56
CA TYR A 532 -3.21 7.18 -12.40
C TYR A 532 -3.62 7.65 -13.79
N ILE A 533 -4.89 7.42 -14.13
CA ILE A 533 -5.47 7.85 -15.40
C ILE A 533 -6.00 9.27 -15.24
N GLU A 534 -5.57 10.16 -16.12
CA GLU A 534 -6.04 11.53 -16.24
C GLU A 534 -6.85 11.68 -17.55
N GLU A 535 -7.82 12.60 -17.55
CA GLU A 535 -8.71 12.85 -18.68
C GLU A 535 -7.96 13.53 -19.84
N LYS A 536 -7.45 12.72 -20.79
CA LYS A 536 -7.11 13.18 -22.14
C LYS A 536 -7.61 12.15 -23.17
N ASN A 537 -8.64 12.52 -23.93
CA ASN A 537 -9.12 11.81 -25.13
C ASN A 537 -9.74 10.40 -24.94
N ASN A 538 -10.32 10.05 -23.78
CA ASN A 538 -11.04 8.77 -23.57
C ASN A 538 -10.22 7.48 -23.88
N GLN A 539 -8.89 7.50 -23.74
CA GLN A 539 -8.03 6.35 -24.02
C GLN A 539 -7.18 5.95 -22.82
N PHE A 540 -7.29 4.67 -22.43
CA PHE A 540 -6.38 4.07 -21.45
C PHE A 540 -5.14 3.58 -22.19
N VAL A 541 -4.10 4.39 -22.23
CA VAL A 541 -2.83 3.96 -22.79
C VAL A 541 -2.00 3.38 -21.66
N PHE A 542 -1.73 2.06 -21.69
CA PHE A 542 -0.64 1.52 -20.88
C PHE A 542 0.62 2.35 -21.17
N PRO A 543 1.22 3.00 -20.17
CA PRO A 543 2.37 3.87 -20.39
C PRO A 543 3.44 3.18 -21.24
N LYS A 544 4.06 3.96 -22.14
CA LYS A 544 5.11 3.42 -23.02
C LYS A 544 6.28 2.84 -22.22
N GLN A 545 6.49 3.29 -20.98
CA GLN A 545 7.52 2.75 -20.07
C GLN A 545 7.19 1.35 -19.51
N LEU A 546 5.96 0.84 -19.62
CA LEU A 546 5.64 -0.48 -19.06
C LEU A 546 6.30 -1.62 -19.82
N THR A 547 6.91 -2.53 -19.07
CA THR A 547 7.77 -3.61 -19.56
C THR A 547 7.04 -4.97 -19.60
N PRO A 548 7.47 -5.92 -20.44
CA PRO A 548 6.89 -7.28 -20.47
C PRO A 548 7.03 -8.08 -19.16
N CYS A 549 7.93 -7.66 -18.25
CA CYS A 549 8.14 -8.29 -16.94
C CYS A 549 7.16 -7.80 -15.85
N LEU A 550 6.17 -6.98 -16.22
CA LEU A 550 5.15 -6.48 -15.30
C LEU A 550 4.37 -7.65 -14.68
N ARG A 551 4.33 -7.67 -13.35
CA ARG A 551 3.63 -8.66 -12.51
C ARG A 551 2.32 -8.11 -11.96
N THR A 552 2.28 -6.82 -11.67
CA THR A 552 1.12 -6.17 -11.06
C THR A 552 0.84 -4.80 -11.63
N ALA A 553 -0.43 -4.56 -11.94
CA ALA A 553 -0.93 -3.29 -12.43
C ALA A 553 -2.21 -2.90 -11.68
N PHE A 554 -2.18 -1.76 -10.99
CA PHE A 554 -3.35 -1.11 -10.42
C PHE A 554 -3.73 0.08 -11.28
N PHE A 555 -4.97 0.11 -11.75
CA PHE A 555 -5.53 1.22 -12.50
C PHE A 555 -6.45 2.03 -11.62
N ILE A 556 -6.13 3.31 -11.50
CA ILE A 556 -6.80 4.25 -10.61
C ILE A 556 -7.25 5.45 -11.44
N SER A 557 -8.50 5.86 -11.24
CA SER A 557 -9.06 7.05 -11.87
C SER A 557 -9.48 8.05 -10.81
N ASN A 558 -9.24 9.32 -11.10
CA ASN A 558 -9.69 10.43 -10.27
C ASN A 558 -11.20 10.71 -10.46
N ASP A 559 -11.81 10.18 -11.52
CA ASP A 559 -13.26 10.26 -11.78
C ASP A 559 -13.88 8.84 -11.88
N PRO A 560 -14.91 8.53 -11.05
CA PRO A 560 -15.50 7.20 -10.95
C PRO A 560 -16.55 6.84 -12.04
N PHE A 561 -16.83 7.68 -13.05
CA PHE A 561 -17.92 7.43 -14.02
C PHE A 561 -17.46 7.17 -15.48
N HIS A 562 -16.21 6.77 -15.70
CA HIS A 562 -15.69 6.57 -17.06
C HIS A 562 -15.94 5.16 -17.62
N ASN A 563 -16.54 5.13 -18.81
CA ASN A 563 -16.65 3.94 -19.65
C ASN A 563 -15.39 3.81 -20.53
N CYS A 564 -14.65 2.71 -20.38
CA CYS A 564 -13.30 2.54 -20.93
C CYS A 564 -13.36 1.82 -22.28
N SER A 565 -13.11 2.54 -23.39
CA SER A 565 -13.31 1.99 -24.73
C SER A 565 -12.09 1.25 -25.31
N ASN A 566 -10.85 1.62 -24.95
CA ASN A 566 -9.64 1.00 -25.52
C ASN A 566 -8.45 0.98 -24.54
N ILE A 567 -7.78 -0.17 -24.44
CA ILE A 567 -6.46 -0.34 -23.82
C ILE A 567 -5.46 -0.70 -24.92
N ILE A 568 -4.35 0.03 -25.05
CA ILE A 568 -3.26 -0.35 -25.98
C ILE A 568 -2.52 -1.56 -25.41
N TYR A 569 -2.81 -2.75 -25.92
CA TYR A 569 -2.19 -3.99 -25.47
C TYR A 569 -0.68 -4.04 -25.74
N LYS A 570 0.08 -4.34 -24.68
CA LYS A 570 1.44 -4.91 -24.77
C LYS A 570 1.39 -6.35 -24.27
N ASP A 571 2.34 -7.18 -24.72
CA ASP A 571 2.41 -8.61 -24.41
C ASP A 571 2.82 -8.87 -22.94
N PHE A 572 1.91 -8.63 -21.99
CA PHE A 572 2.12 -8.80 -20.55
C PHE A 572 1.87 -10.24 -20.10
N LYS A 573 2.59 -11.21 -20.67
CA LYS A 573 2.43 -12.63 -20.34
C LYS A 573 2.71 -12.95 -18.88
N LEU A 574 3.55 -12.16 -18.21
CA LEU A 574 3.99 -12.40 -16.84
C LEU A 574 3.10 -11.75 -15.77
N LEU A 575 2.06 -11.02 -16.17
CA LEU A 575 1.14 -10.34 -15.26
C LEU A 575 0.32 -11.34 -14.44
N LYS A 576 0.38 -11.20 -13.11
CA LYS A 576 -0.28 -12.06 -12.12
C LYS A 576 -1.45 -11.37 -11.42
N VAL A 577 -1.35 -10.07 -11.17
CA VAL A 577 -2.38 -9.28 -10.47
C VAL A 577 -2.80 -8.09 -11.34
N LEU A 578 -4.08 -8.00 -11.62
CA LEU A 578 -4.67 -6.88 -12.32
C LEU A 578 -5.87 -6.35 -11.54
N LYS A 579 -5.83 -5.06 -11.20
CA LYS A 579 -6.86 -4.41 -10.41
C LYS A 579 -7.29 -3.11 -11.07
N PHE A 580 -8.59 -2.94 -11.24
CA PHE A 580 -9.21 -1.68 -11.63
C PHE A 580 -9.98 -1.11 -10.45
N GLN A 581 -9.84 0.20 -10.22
CA GLN A 581 -10.65 0.89 -9.22
C GLN A 581 -12.14 0.82 -9.57
N ARG A 582 -12.98 0.73 -8.52
CA ARG A 582 -14.44 0.68 -8.65
C ARG A 582 -14.94 1.92 -9.40
N GLY A 583 -15.80 1.71 -10.41
CA GLY A 583 -16.34 2.75 -11.29
C GLY A 583 -15.73 2.79 -12.69
N LEU A 584 -14.62 2.08 -12.91
CA LEU A 584 -14.04 1.88 -14.24
C LEU A 584 -14.74 0.72 -14.95
N GLU A 585 -15.67 1.01 -15.85
CA GLU A 585 -16.35 0.01 -16.67
C GLU A 585 -15.49 -0.39 -17.87
N LEU A 586 -15.24 -1.69 -18.03
CA LEU A 586 -14.44 -2.22 -19.14
C LEU A 586 -15.32 -2.55 -20.35
N GLY A 587 -15.03 -1.97 -21.52
CA GLY A 587 -15.68 -2.34 -22.77
C GLY A 587 -15.24 -3.71 -23.32
N GLU A 588 -16.00 -4.24 -24.29
CA GLU A 588 -15.77 -5.57 -24.90
C GLU A 588 -14.34 -5.77 -25.45
N LYS A 589 -13.74 -4.71 -26.02
CA LYS A 589 -12.38 -4.75 -26.57
C LYS A 589 -11.33 -5.06 -25.51
N VAL A 590 -11.50 -4.52 -24.30
CA VAL A 590 -10.61 -4.80 -23.16
C VAL A 590 -10.73 -6.26 -22.73
N CYS A 591 -11.93 -6.82 -22.77
CA CYS A 591 -12.12 -8.24 -22.49
C CYS A 591 -11.41 -9.14 -23.52
N GLY A 592 -11.33 -8.72 -24.78
CA GLY A 592 -10.50 -9.38 -25.80
C GLY A 592 -9.01 -9.41 -25.46
N ILE A 593 -8.52 -8.37 -24.76
CA ILE A 593 -7.12 -8.26 -24.31
C ILE A 593 -6.85 -9.13 -23.10
N LEU A 594 -7.78 -9.20 -22.13
CA LEU A 594 -7.65 -10.04 -20.94
C LEU A 594 -7.42 -11.52 -21.31
N LYS A 595 -7.98 -11.99 -22.44
CA LYS A 595 -7.76 -13.35 -22.97
C LYS A 595 -6.28 -13.69 -23.23
N LYS A 596 -5.42 -12.68 -23.42
CA LYS A 596 -3.99 -12.88 -23.69
C LYS A 596 -3.13 -12.86 -22.42
N LEU A 597 -3.71 -12.59 -21.25
CA LEU A 597 -3.03 -12.57 -19.95
C LEU A 597 -3.02 -13.97 -19.35
N SER A 598 -2.18 -14.85 -19.89
CA SER A 598 -2.16 -16.28 -19.55
C SER A 598 -1.74 -16.59 -18.10
N ASN A 599 -0.97 -15.72 -17.45
CA ASN A 599 -0.49 -15.93 -16.07
C ASN A 599 -1.33 -15.23 -15.00
N LEU A 600 -2.47 -14.67 -15.37
CA LEU A 600 -3.27 -13.88 -14.45
C LEU A 600 -3.88 -14.76 -13.37
N ARG A 601 -3.65 -14.44 -12.10
CA ARG A 601 -4.08 -15.20 -10.92
C ARG A 601 -5.07 -14.43 -10.05
N TYR A 602 -4.99 -13.10 -10.04
CA TYR A 602 -5.92 -12.21 -9.35
C TYR A 602 -6.48 -11.17 -10.34
N LEU A 603 -7.80 -11.04 -10.38
CA LEU A 603 -8.49 -10.02 -11.16
C LEU A 603 -9.55 -9.32 -10.33
N GLU A 604 -9.51 -7.99 -10.31
CA GLU A 604 -10.54 -7.14 -9.73
C GLU A 604 -11.01 -6.11 -10.76
N ILE A 605 -12.29 -6.18 -11.15
CA ILE A 605 -12.89 -5.35 -12.22
C ILE A 605 -14.29 -4.87 -11.83
N SER A 606 -14.71 -3.74 -12.42
CA SER A 606 -16.11 -3.31 -12.46
C SER A 606 -16.63 -3.44 -13.89
N GLY A 607 -17.83 -3.98 -14.09
CA GLY A 607 -18.40 -4.27 -15.41
C GLY A 607 -18.58 -5.77 -15.70
N GLU A 608 -19.07 -6.10 -16.89
CA GLU A 608 -19.52 -7.46 -17.27
C GLU A 608 -18.38 -8.51 -17.28
N ALA A 609 -18.28 -9.32 -16.22
CA ALA A 609 -17.42 -10.48 -16.10
C ALA A 609 -17.78 -11.63 -17.06
N ASN A 610 -18.98 -11.57 -17.66
CA ASN A 610 -19.48 -12.51 -18.67
C ASN A 610 -18.56 -12.65 -19.90
N LEU A 611 -17.69 -11.67 -20.16
CA LEU A 611 -16.73 -11.65 -21.26
C LEU A 611 -15.34 -12.21 -20.90
N VAL A 612 -15.05 -12.40 -19.60
CA VAL A 612 -13.71 -12.69 -19.07
C VAL A 612 -13.50 -14.18 -18.73
N CYS A 613 -14.55 -14.90 -18.34
CA CYS A 613 -14.43 -16.18 -17.62
C CYS A 613 -14.02 -17.41 -18.44
N SER A 614 -14.03 -17.40 -19.78
CA SER A 614 -13.86 -18.67 -20.54
C SER A 614 -12.41 -19.09 -20.83
N GLN A 615 -11.40 -18.24 -20.60
CA GLN A 615 -10.02 -18.48 -21.07
C GLN A 615 -8.90 -18.13 -20.06
N LEU A 616 -9.23 -17.61 -18.87
CA LEU A 616 -8.24 -17.34 -17.82
C LEU A 616 -8.02 -18.57 -16.94
N HIS A 617 -7.32 -19.57 -17.47
CA HIS A 617 -7.14 -20.86 -16.79
C HIS A 617 -6.30 -20.78 -15.51
N GLN A 618 -5.44 -19.78 -15.37
CA GLN A 618 -4.63 -19.54 -14.16
C GLN A 618 -5.31 -18.71 -13.08
N LEU A 619 -6.52 -18.19 -13.34
CA LEU A 619 -7.18 -17.29 -12.41
C LEU A 619 -7.62 -18.05 -11.16
N ARG A 620 -7.14 -17.60 -10.00
CA ARG A 620 -7.46 -18.16 -8.69
C ARG A 620 -8.45 -17.30 -7.92
N HIS A 621 -8.38 -15.99 -8.09
CA HIS A 621 -9.25 -15.04 -7.39
C HIS A 621 -9.86 -14.04 -8.37
N LEU A 622 -11.19 -14.02 -8.42
CA LEU A 622 -11.97 -13.10 -9.24
C LEU A 622 -12.92 -12.27 -8.35
N TYR A 623 -12.77 -10.94 -8.44
CA TYR A 623 -13.64 -9.97 -7.79
C TYR A 623 -14.31 -9.09 -8.84
N THR A 624 -15.64 -9.08 -8.84
CA THR A 624 -16.45 -8.41 -9.86
C THR A 624 -17.55 -7.60 -9.21
N TYR A 625 -17.81 -6.42 -9.76
CA TYR A 625 -18.93 -5.55 -9.39
C TYR A 625 -19.83 -5.46 -10.63
N GLU A 626 -20.95 -6.18 -10.60
CA GLU A 626 -21.87 -6.32 -11.74
C GLU A 626 -23.30 -5.88 -11.37
N ASN A 627 -24.02 -5.37 -12.36
CA ASN A 627 -25.46 -5.15 -12.27
C ASN A 627 -26.28 -6.35 -12.77
N GLU A 628 -25.68 -7.22 -13.60
CA GLU A 628 -26.35 -8.39 -14.19
C GLU A 628 -25.82 -9.74 -13.64
N PRO A 629 -26.59 -10.84 -13.71
CA PRO A 629 -26.12 -12.16 -13.29
C PRO A 629 -25.07 -12.78 -14.23
N ILE A 630 -23.96 -13.31 -13.68
CA ILE A 630 -23.00 -14.11 -14.44
C ILE A 630 -23.64 -15.41 -14.95
N LYS A 631 -23.46 -15.71 -16.24
CA LYS A 631 -23.86 -17.01 -16.83
C LYS A 631 -22.91 -18.12 -16.34
N LEU A 632 -23.39 -18.94 -15.40
CA LEU A 632 -22.67 -20.08 -14.79
C LEU A 632 -22.05 -21.07 -15.81
N SER A 633 -22.62 -21.18 -17.01
CA SER A 633 -22.13 -22.08 -18.07
C SER A 633 -20.69 -21.78 -18.53
N LYS A 634 -20.17 -20.55 -18.31
CA LYS A 634 -18.80 -20.17 -18.66
C LYS A 634 -17.80 -20.34 -17.51
N ILE A 635 -18.23 -20.24 -16.25
CA ILE A 635 -17.35 -20.38 -15.06
C ILE A 635 -16.88 -21.83 -14.89
N ASN A 636 -17.68 -22.83 -15.27
CA ASN A 636 -17.31 -24.25 -15.16
C ASN A 636 -15.99 -24.63 -15.88
N LYS A 637 -15.45 -23.77 -16.75
CA LYS A 637 -14.15 -23.98 -17.42
C LYS A 637 -12.94 -23.51 -16.60
N MET A 638 -13.16 -22.85 -15.46
CA MET A 638 -12.11 -22.29 -14.60
C MET A 638 -11.72 -23.27 -13.49
N THR A 639 -10.89 -24.26 -13.82
CA THR A 639 -10.54 -25.36 -12.91
C THR A 639 -9.67 -24.96 -11.72
N LYS A 640 -8.95 -23.83 -11.79
CA LYS A 640 -8.08 -23.32 -10.72
C LYS A 640 -8.70 -22.21 -9.86
N LEU A 641 -9.97 -21.87 -10.08
CA LEU A 641 -10.64 -20.78 -9.38
C LEU A 641 -10.92 -21.17 -7.92
N GLN A 642 -10.33 -20.42 -6.98
CA GLN A 642 -10.48 -20.63 -5.54
C GLN A 642 -11.44 -19.62 -4.92
N THR A 643 -11.57 -18.43 -5.51
CA THR A 643 -12.47 -17.38 -5.02
C THR A 643 -13.20 -16.73 -6.17
N LEU A 644 -14.53 -16.71 -6.06
CA LEU A 644 -15.41 -15.87 -6.85
C LEU A 644 -16.17 -14.95 -5.90
N TRP A 645 -16.04 -13.65 -6.09
CA TRP A 645 -16.83 -12.67 -5.35
C TRP A 645 -17.52 -11.71 -6.32
N ILE A 646 -18.83 -11.60 -6.16
CA ILE A 646 -19.72 -10.80 -7.01
C ILE A 646 -20.48 -9.86 -6.07
N ALA A 647 -20.35 -8.56 -6.28
CA ALA A 647 -21.20 -7.58 -5.61
C ALA A 647 -22.29 -7.07 -6.56
N ARG A 648 -23.54 -7.20 -6.14
CA ARG A 648 -24.72 -6.64 -6.82
C ARG A 648 -25.07 -5.25 -6.29
N ALA A 649 -25.53 -4.38 -7.18
CA ALA A 649 -26.23 -3.16 -6.79
C ALA A 649 -27.67 -3.53 -6.36
N GLY A 650 -27.89 -3.71 -5.05
CA GLY A 650 -29.22 -3.83 -4.44
C GLY A 650 -29.66 -5.25 -4.06
N SER A 651 -30.10 -5.38 -2.81
CA SER A 651 -30.73 -6.54 -2.13
C SER A 651 -29.79 -7.55 -1.44
N TRP A 652 -30.13 -7.83 -0.18
CA TRP A 652 -29.53 -8.83 0.70
C TRP A 652 -30.33 -10.12 0.59
N MET A 653 -29.83 -11.16 -0.10
CA MET A 653 -30.32 -12.53 0.08
C MET A 653 -29.15 -13.53 0.05
N MET A 654 -29.23 -14.57 0.88
CA MET A 654 -28.18 -15.59 1.05
C MET A 654 -28.75 -16.95 0.68
N GLY A 655 -28.08 -17.71 -0.19
CA GLY A 655 -28.44 -19.08 -0.56
C GLY A 655 -27.21 -19.94 -0.83
N TRP A 656 -27.24 -21.20 -0.39
CA TRP A 656 -26.15 -22.17 -0.50
C TRP A 656 -26.37 -23.13 -1.68
N ILE A 657 -25.32 -23.44 -2.47
CA ILE A 657 -25.36 -24.51 -3.48
C ILE A 657 -24.07 -25.34 -3.40
N SER A 658 -24.21 -26.67 -3.50
CA SER A 658 -23.14 -27.67 -3.44
C SER A 658 -22.59 -28.00 -4.83
N PHE A 659 -21.26 -28.06 -4.97
CA PHE A 659 -20.56 -28.83 -6.01
C PHE A 659 -19.35 -29.52 -5.37
N GLY A 660 -19.28 -30.85 -5.47
CA GLY A 660 -18.14 -31.73 -5.16
C GLY A 660 -17.09 -31.19 -4.17
N HIS A 661 -17.19 -31.61 -2.91
CA HIS A 661 -16.25 -31.40 -1.79
C HIS A 661 -15.75 -29.97 -1.48
N CYS A 662 -16.15 -28.92 -2.21
CA CYS A 662 -15.86 -27.53 -1.86
C CYS A 662 -17.16 -26.73 -1.64
N TRP A 663 -17.29 -26.15 -0.45
CA TRP A 663 -18.38 -25.22 -0.14
C TRP A 663 -18.05 -23.85 -0.75
N PHE A 664 -18.84 -23.41 -1.73
CA PHE A 664 -18.75 -22.06 -2.29
C PHE A 664 -19.81 -21.16 -1.66
N MET A 665 -19.39 -20.03 -1.09
CA MET A 665 -20.30 -18.96 -0.65
C MET A 665 -20.61 -18.05 -1.84
N LEU A 666 -21.77 -18.25 -2.46
CA LEU A 666 -22.38 -17.26 -3.36
C LEU A 666 -23.15 -16.25 -2.50
N MET A 667 -22.77 -14.96 -2.53
CA MET A 667 -23.74 -13.90 -2.23
C MET A 667 -24.63 -13.82 -3.48
N LEU A 668 -25.87 -14.31 -3.38
CA LEU A 668 -26.85 -14.24 -4.47
C LEU A 668 -27.59 -12.92 -4.42
#